data_AF-A0A4R5ASA1-F1
#
_entry.id   AF-A0A4R5ASA1-F1
#
_cell.length_a   1.000
_cell.length_b   1.000
_cell.length_c   1.000
_cell.angle_alpha   90.00
_cell.angle_beta   90.00
_cell.angle_gamma   90.00
#
_symmetry.space_group_name_H-M   'P 1'
#
loop_
_entity.id
_entity.type
_entity.pdbx_description
1 polymer ?
#
loop_
_entity_poly.entity_id
_entity_poly.type
_entity_poly.pdbx_seq_one_letter_code
_entity_poly.pdbx_strand_id
1 'polypeptide(L)'
;MAENNDKAINETNTESAEGCPVAHGRAPHPSQGGGNRGWWPERLNLKLLVKNPPMANPLGEEFNYAEAFGSLDLNAVKQDIAHVLTDSQDWWPADFGNYGPLLIRMAWHSAGTYRVSDGRGGAGAGQQRFAPLNSWPDNASLDKARRVLWPVKKKYGRKISWADLMVLSGNVALETMGLKTFGYAGGREDAWEAEEDVFWGPETAWLDDERYSGERDLEKPLAAVQMGLIYVNPEGPNGNPDPIAAARDIRETFARMAMNDEETVALIAGGHTFGKTHGAAPDGLVGPEPESAPLEDQGLGWKGVHGTGKGRDSHTSGLEVTWTPTPTTWDNSFWDVLFGYEWELTKSPAGANQWRPKNGGGANTVPDPEDGTLNRQPEMLTTDLSLRFDPIYGPISQRFRDNPDEFADAFARAWFKLTHRDMGPVERYLGPEIPSEVLVWQDPVPAVDHELVNAEDVAALKARLLDSGLTVSQLVATAWGSAASFRGTDKRGGANGARIRLEPQKNWEVNNPDELRTVLRTLEQVQEAWNAEQSGGKRISIADLIVLGGSAAIEKAAKDAGHDIKVPFAPGRTDASQEQTDVESFEVMEPTHDGFRNYLKKGNLLPGEFLLIDRANLLTLTAPEMTVLVGGLRVLGVNHDRSSLGVLTDNPGTLTNDFFVNLLDMGTVWKPTTDESVAFEGRDASGNARWTGSRADLVFGSNSELRAVAEVYASDDAREKFVEDFVAAWDKVMNLDRYDLT
;
A
#
# COMPACT_ATOMS: atom_id res chain seq x y z
N MET A 1 -34.36 -3.78 -44.61
CA MET A 1 -35.59 -3.28 -43.95
C MET A 1 -35.97 -4.28 -42.87
N ALA A 2 -36.40 -3.77 -41.71
CA ALA A 2 -36.51 -4.38 -40.37
C ALA A 2 -35.14 -4.42 -39.65
N GLU A 3 -34.72 -3.32 -39.01
CA GLU A 3 -35.09 -2.80 -37.67
C GLU A 3 -34.47 -3.63 -36.53
N ASN A 4 -33.21 -3.31 -36.21
CA ASN A 4 -32.58 -3.56 -34.92
C ASN A 4 -33.00 -2.45 -33.96
N ASN A 5 -33.69 -2.82 -32.88
CA ASN A 5 -33.92 -1.93 -31.75
C ASN A 5 -32.81 -2.16 -30.72
N ASP A 6 -31.81 -1.28 -30.74
CA ASP A 6 -30.90 -1.07 -29.62
C ASP A 6 -31.72 -0.53 -28.44
N LYS A 7 -31.74 -1.28 -27.33
CA LYS A 7 -32.24 -0.79 -26.04
C LYS A 7 -31.04 -0.34 -25.22
N ALA A 8 -31.06 0.96 -24.92
CA ALA A 8 -30.13 1.70 -24.09
C ALA A 8 -29.83 0.98 -22.76
N ILE A 9 -28.54 0.90 -22.45
CA ILE A 9 -28.01 0.66 -21.12
C ILE A 9 -28.06 2.01 -20.39
N ASN A 10 -28.68 2.00 -19.21
CA ASN A 10 -29.07 3.18 -18.46
C ASN A 10 -27.89 4.03 -18.02
N GLU A 11 -28.00 5.32 -18.32
CA GLU A 11 -27.31 6.41 -17.66
C GLU A 11 -27.63 6.35 -16.15
N THR A 12 -26.64 6.02 -15.33
CA THR A 12 -26.55 6.61 -14.00
C THR A 12 -26.63 8.12 -14.15
N ASN A 13 -27.34 8.82 -13.27
CA ASN A 13 -27.53 10.28 -13.28
C ASN A 13 -26.25 11.05 -13.63
N THR A 14 -25.98 11.17 -14.93
CA THR A 14 -25.37 12.33 -15.53
C THR A 14 -26.47 13.35 -15.42
N GLU A 15 -26.49 14.08 -14.30
CA GLU A 15 -27.05 15.41 -14.35
C GLU A 15 -26.43 16.06 -15.58
N SER A 16 -27.28 16.22 -16.59
CA SER A 16 -27.15 17.26 -17.59
C SER A 16 -26.47 18.45 -16.93
N ALA A 17 -25.46 18.98 -17.61
CA ALA A 17 -24.81 20.24 -17.31
C ALA A 17 -25.82 21.41 -17.35
N GLU A 18 -26.84 21.38 -16.49
CA GLU A 18 -27.65 22.51 -16.10
C GLU A 18 -26.89 23.25 -15.02
N GLY A 19 -25.94 24.04 -15.52
CA GLY A 19 -25.51 25.32 -14.98
C GLY A 19 -25.77 25.55 -13.49
N CYS A 20 -24.81 25.11 -12.66
CA CYS A 20 -24.44 25.92 -11.52
C CYS A 20 -24.18 27.35 -12.07
N PRO A 21 -24.75 28.44 -11.52
CA PRO A 21 -24.52 29.80 -12.03
C PRO A 21 -23.11 30.32 -11.66
N VAL A 22 -22.13 29.41 -11.59
CA VAL A 22 -20.72 29.68 -11.40
C VAL A 22 -20.08 29.61 -12.78
N ALA A 23 -19.58 30.74 -13.25
CA ALA A 23 -19.06 30.93 -14.60
C ALA A 23 -18.21 29.74 -15.10
N HIS A 24 -18.74 28.95 -16.03
CA HIS A 24 -18.09 27.82 -16.73
C HIS A 24 -16.90 28.22 -17.64
N GLY A 25 -16.24 29.35 -17.36
CA GLY A 25 -15.09 29.85 -18.13
C GLY A 25 -13.96 30.42 -17.27
N ARG A 26 -14.03 30.28 -15.94
CA ARG A 26 -12.97 30.75 -15.05
C ARG A 26 -12.24 29.56 -14.44
N ALA A 27 -10.90 29.59 -14.47
CA ALA A 27 -10.09 28.66 -13.70
C ALA A 27 -10.49 28.68 -12.21
N PRO A 28 -10.62 27.52 -11.55
CA PRO A 28 -11.03 27.46 -10.15
C PRO A 28 -10.09 28.30 -9.28
N HIS A 29 -10.63 28.89 -8.21
CA HIS A 29 -9.80 29.56 -7.21
C HIS A 29 -8.88 28.51 -6.52
N PRO A 30 -7.69 28.86 -6.01
CA PRO A 30 -6.85 27.87 -5.31
C PRO A 30 -7.55 27.14 -4.16
N SER A 31 -8.45 27.81 -3.44
CA SER A 31 -9.29 27.19 -2.39
C SER A 31 -10.38 26.24 -2.92
N GLN A 32 -10.52 26.11 -4.24
CA GLN A 32 -11.41 25.19 -4.95
C GLN A 32 -10.60 24.17 -5.78
N GLY A 33 -9.30 23.99 -5.48
CA GLY A 33 -8.42 23.06 -6.21
C GLY A 33 -7.71 23.66 -7.43
N GLY A 34 -7.87 24.96 -7.71
CA GLY A 34 -7.13 25.62 -8.79
C GLY A 34 -5.62 25.66 -8.55
N GLY A 35 -4.85 25.59 -9.63
CA GLY A 35 -3.39 25.64 -9.54
C GLY A 35 -2.69 25.46 -10.89
N ASN A 36 -1.37 25.36 -10.83
CA ASN A 36 -0.51 25.31 -12.02
C ASN A 36 -0.78 24.11 -12.95
N ARG A 37 -1.33 23.00 -12.42
CA ARG A 37 -1.73 21.83 -13.23
C ARG A 37 -2.82 22.16 -14.26
N GLY A 38 -3.65 23.18 -14.02
CA GLY A 38 -4.61 23.64 -15.02
C GLY A 38 -3.97 24.29 -16.26
N TRP A 39 -2.73 24.80 -16.13
CA TRP A 39 -1.97 25.37 -17.24
C TRP A 39 -1.01 24.36 -17.87
N TRP A 40 -0.42 23.50 -17.04
CA TRP A 40 0.55 22.48 -17.44
C TRP A 40 0.14 21.13 -16.85
N PRO A 41 -0.79 20.40 -17.48
CA PRO A 41 -1.30 19.14 -16.93
C PRO A 41 -0.21 18.08 -16.72
N GLU A 42 0.79 18.05 -17.60
CA GLU A 42 1.91 17.10 -17.58
C GLU A 42 3.06 17.55 -16.65
N ARG A 43 2.89 18.60 -15.83
CA ARG A 43 3.95 19.01 -14.89
C ARG A 43 4.15 17.96 -13.78
N LEU A 44 5.38 17.82 -13.31
CA LEU A 44 5.69 17.03 -12.12
C LEU A 44 4.92 17.52 -10.88
N ASN A 45 4.54 16.56 -10.02
CA ASN A 45 3.86 16.81 -8.76
C ASN A 45 4.77 16.57 -7.56
N LEU A 46 5.48 17.60 -7.12
CA LEU A 46 6.35 17.48 -5.95
C LEU A 46 5.59 17.42 -4.62
N LYS A 47 4.27 17.66 -4.62
CA LYS A 47 3.44 17.50 -3.40
C LYS A 47 3.46 16.08 -2.87
N LEU A 48 3.71 15.08 -3.71
CA LEU A 48 3.86 13.68 -3.29
C LEU A 48 5.03 13.47 -2.32
N LEU A 49 6.00 14.39 -2.28
CA LEU A 49 7.17 14.32 -1.40
C LEU A 49 6.98 15.06 -0.06
N VAL A 50 5.75 15.54 0.21
CA VAL A 50 5.39 16.25 1.45
C VAL A 50 4.01 15.79 1.91
N LYS A 51 3.81 14.47 1.98
CA LYS A 51 2.56 13.85 2.43
C LYS A 51 2.43 13.85 3.96
N ASN A 52 1.21 14.02 4.46
CA ASN A 52 0.89 14.12 5.88
C ASN A 52 1.90 15.00 6.64
N PRO A 53 2.14 16.25 6.19
CA PRO A 53 3.20 17.07 6.75
C PRO A 53 2.96 17.32 8.25
N PRO A 54 4.01 17.49 9.07
CA PRO A 54 3.85 17.69 10.51
C PRO A 54 2.90 18.83 10.88
N MET A 55 2.85 19.89 10.07
CA MET A 55 1.94 21.03 10.26
C MET A 55 0.45 20.70 10.06
N ALA A 56 0.13 19.61 9.37
CA ALA A 56 -1.23 19.10 9.22
C ALA A 56 -1.64 18.15 10.36
N ASN A 57 -0.68 17.65 11.15
CA ASN A 57 -0.94 16.75 12.26
C ASN A 57 -1.32 17.52 13.54
N PRO A 58 -2.58 17.44 14.02
CA PRO A 58 -3.04 18.16 15.20
C PRO A 58 -2.53 17.56 16.53
N LEU A 59 -1.86 16.40 16.52
CA LEU A 59 -1.30 15.79 17.73
C LEU A 59 0.08 16.37 18.09
N GLY A 60 0.74 17.05 17.15
CA GLY A 60 2.06 17.65 17.31
C GLY A 60 3.21 16.67 17.05
N GLU A 61 4.39 17.22 16.71
CA GLU A 61 5.59 16.46 16.34
C GLU A 61 6.12 15.54 17.45
N GLU A 62 5.91 15.91 18.72
CA GLU A 62 6.38 15.15 19.89
C GLU A 62 5.43 14.01 20.30
N PHE A 63 4.31 13.80 19.59
CA PHE A 63 3.36 12.75 19.94
C PHE A 63 3.86 11.37 19.48
N ASN A 64 4.08 10.45 20.43
CA ASN A 64 4.40 9.06 20.16
C ASN A 64 3.13 8.19 20.31
N TYR A 65 2.64 7.65 19.18
CA TYR A 65 1.45 6.80 19.20
C TYR A 65 1.70 5.45 19.87
N ALA A 66 2.88 4.86 19.72
CA ALA A 66 3.21 3.58 20.33
C ALA A 66 3.15 3.64 21.86
N GLU A 67 3.70 4.71 22.47
CA GLU A 67 3.57 4.98 23.91
C GLU A 67 2.10 5.20 24.32
N ALA A 68 1.36 6.00 23.53
CA ALA A 68 -0.03 6.29 23.82
C ALA A 68 -0.90 5.02 23.80
N PHE A 69 -0.71 4.16 22.79
CA PHE A 69 -1.37 2.85 22.66
C PHE A 69 -0.93 1.88 23.75
N GLY A 70 0.35 1.84 24.12
CA GLY A 70 0.85 1.02 25.23
C GLY A 70 0.19 1.34 26.57
N SER A 71 -0.38 2.53 26.73
CA SER A 71 -1.14 2.96 27.92
C SER A 71 -2.66 2.71 27.84
N LEU A 72 -3.14 2.05 26.78
CA LEU A 72 -4.54 1.76 26.51
C LEU A 72 -5.00 0.49 27.26
N ASP A 73 -6.18 0.55 27.88
CA ASP A 73 -6.86 -0.67 28.35
C ASP A 73 -7.60 -1.32 27.18
N LEU A 74 -6.90 -2.19 26.45
CA LEU A 74 -7.45 -2.84 25.25
C LEU A 74 -8.70 -3.69 25.59
N ASN A 75 -8.74 -4.33 26.76
CA ASN A 75 -9.90 -5.11 27.17
C ASN A 75 -11.14 -4.23 27.35
N ALA A 76 -10.99 -3.07 27.99
CA ALA A 76 -12.08 -2.10 28.12
C ALA A 76 -12.56 -1.58 26.76
N VAL A 77 -11.63 -1.33 25.81
CA VAL A 77 -11.99 -0.94 24.44
C VAL A 77 -12.80 -2.03 23.75
N LYS A 78 -12.33 -3.29 23.79
CA LYS A 78 -13.04 -4.43 23.19
C LYS A 78 -14.44 -4.60 23.80
N GLN A 79 -14.60 -4.39 25.11
CA GLN A 79 -15.91 -4.41 25.78
C GLN A 79 -16.84 -3.30 25.30
N ASP A 80 -16.34 -2.06 25.15
CA ASP A 80 -17.16 -0.96 24.63
C ASP A 80 -17.53 -1.16 23.16
N ILE A 81 -16.63 -1.73 22.34
CA ILE A 81 -16.96 -2.12 20.96
C ILE A 81 -18.05 -3.18 20.98
N ALA A 82 -17.92 -4.24 21.78
CA ALA A 82 -18.94 -5.29 21.91
C ALA A 82 -20.31 -4.73 22.34
N HIS A 83 -20.32 -3.70 23.19
CA HIS A 83 -21.55 -2.98 23.52
C HIS A 83 -22.12 -2.24 22.29
N VAL A 84 -21.29 -1.49 21.55
CA VAL A 84 -21.71 -0.82 20.30
C VAL A 84 -22.34 -1.81 19.33
N LEU A 85 -21.81 -3.03 19.21
CA LEU A 85 -22.35 -4.04 18.29
C LEU A 85 -23.84 -4.29 18.48
N THR A 86 -24.35 -4.21 19.70
CA THR A 86 -25.76 -4.52 20.01
C THR A 86 -26.58 -3.30 20.47
N ASP A 87 -25.95 -2.12 20.52
CA ASP A 87 -26.62 -0.84 20.83
C ASP A 87 -27.16 -0.19 19.55
N SER A 88 -28.25 -0.75 19.03
CA SER A 88 -28.88 -0.28 17.78
C SER A 88 -29.28 1.20 17.88
N GLN A 89 -28.89 1.98 16.88
CA GLN A 89 -29.14 3.41 16.79
C GLN A 89 -30.32 3.71 15.85
N ASP A 90 -31.26 4.54 16.28
CA ASP A 90 -32.45 4.87 15.50
C ASP A 90 -32.12 5.44 14.11
N TRP A 91 -31.02 6.18 13.96
CA TRP A 91 -30.63 6.79 12.68
C TRP A 91 -30.03 5.80 11.69
N TRP A 92 -29.60 4.62 12.15
CA TRP A 92 -29.13 3.51 11.32
C TRP A 92 -29.33 2.17 12.03
N PRO A 93 -30.55 1.61 12.07
CA PRO A 93 -30.85 0.42 12.86
C PRO A 93 -29.95 -0.77 12.51
N ALA A 94 -29.49 -1.50 13.52
CA ALA A 94 -28.66 -2.69 13.34
C ALA A 94 -29.49 -3.86 12.79
N ASP A 95 -29.08 -4.43 11.66
CA ASP A 95 -29.66 -5.67 11.15
C ASP A 95 -29.49 -6.78 12.17
N PHE A 96 -30.55 -7.56 12.38
CA PHE A 96 -30.60 -8.67 13.35
C PHE A 96 -30.26 -8.22 14.79
N GLY A 97 -30.38 -6.92 15.08
CA GLY A 97 -29.96 -6.32 16.35
C GLY A 97 -28.44 -6.32 16.57
N ASN A 98 -27.63 -6.47 15.51
CA ASN A 98 -26.18 -6.57 15.62
C ASN A 98 -25.42 -5.89 14.46
N TYR A 99 -24.58 -4.89 14.74
CA TYR A 99 -23.71 -4.24 13.75
C TYR A 99 -22.48 -5.06 13.38
N GLY A 100 -22.23 -6.20 14.02
CA GLY A 100 -21.06 -7.05 13.80
C GLY A 100 -20.73 -7.28 12.33
N PRO A 101 -21.68 -7.76 11.51
CA PRO A 101 -21.43 -7.97 10.08
C PRO A 101 -21.07 -6.69 9.31
N LEU A 102 -21.69 -5.55 9.67
CA LEU A 102 -21.36 -4.25 9.07
C LEU A 102 -19.93 -3.81 9.43
N LEU A 103 -19.48 -4.05 10.66
CA LEU A 103 -18.12 -3.70 11.10
C LEU A 103 -17.06 -4.68 10.57
N ILE A 104 -17.40 -5.95 10.34
CA ILE A 104 -16.56 -6.89 9.58
C ILE A 104 -16.35 -6.37 8.17
N ARG A 105 -17.42 -5.99 7.46
CA ARG A 105 -17.32 -5.37 6.14
C ARG A 105 -16.47 -4.10 6.18
N MET A 106 -16.65 -3.23 7.17
CA MET A 106 -15.85 -2.02 7.30
C MET A 106 -14.34 -2.32 7.42
N ALA A 107 -13.96 -3.26 8.29
CA ALA A 107 -12.57 -3.67 8.46
C ALA A 107 -12.01 -4.36 7.21
N TRP A 108 -12.80 -5.24 6.58
CA TRP A 108 -12.50 -5.86 5.28
C TRP A 108 -12.21 -4.80 4.22
N HIS A 109 -13.09 -3.83 4.02
CA HIS A 109 -12.93 -2.76 3.02
C HIS A 109 -11.79 -1.80 3.37
N SER A 110 -11.50 -1.60 4.66
CA SER A 110 -10.38 -0.75 5.08
C SER A 110 -9.06 -1.40 4.69
N ALA A 111 -8.91 -2.70 4.93
CA ALA A 111 -7.70 -3.44 4.58
C ALA A 111 -7.64 -3.83 3.10
N GLY A 112 -8.81 -3.99 2.47
CA GLY A 112 -9.01 -4.59 1.15
C GLY A 112 -8.58 -3.73 -0.03
N THR A 113 -8.05 -2.52 0.16
CA THR A 113 -7.56 -1.68 -0.96
C THR A 113 -6.08 -1.92 -1.27
N TYR A 114 -5.37 -2.70 -0.44
CA TYR A 114 -3.93 -2.93 -0.55
C TYR A 114 -3.53 -3.65 -1.85
N ARG A 115 -2.39 -3.28 -2.44
CA ARG A 115 -1.81 -3.98 -3.59
C ARG A 115 -0.34 -4.30 -3.41
N VAL A 116 0.05 -5.50 -3.84
CA VAL A 116 1.44 -5.99 -3.67
C VAL A 116 2.46 -5.25 -4.52
N SER A 117 2.06 -4.70 -5.67
CA SER A 117 2.99 -4.09 -6.64
C SER A 117 3.68 -2.83 -6.10
N ASP A 118 2.97 -2.00 -5.32
CA ASP A 118 3.51 -0.76 -4.75
C ASP A 118 3.27 -0.63 -3.23
N GLY A 119 2.61 -1.61 -2.61
CA GLY A 119 2.32 -1.64 -1.17
C GLY A 119 1.31 -0.59 -0.72
N ARG A 120 0.67 0.13 -1.67
CA ARG A 120 -0.32 1.18 -1.40
C ARG A 120 -1.69 0.61 -1.10
N GLY A 121 -2.55 1.45 -0.52
CA GLY A 121 -3.83 1.03 0.04
C GLY A 121 -3.63 0.30 1.37
N GLY A 122 -4.69 -0.37 1.85
CA GLY A 122 -4.68 -1.04 3.14
C GLY A 122 -5.21 -0.16 4.28
N ALA A 123 -5.19 -0.73 5.49
CA ALA A 123 -5.77 -0.14 6.69
C ALA A 123 -4.78 0.71 7.50
N GLY A 124 -3.49 0.70 7.13
CA GLY A 124 -2.36 1.15 7.94
C GLY A 124 -2.37 2.62 8.35
N ALA A 125 -3.16 3.46 7.68
CA ALA A 125 -3.29 4.90 7.97
C ALA A 125 -4.75 5.35 8.19
N GLY A 126 -5.71 4.43 8.11
CA GLY A 126 -7.14 4.72 8.29
C GLY A 126 -7.77 5.54 7.17
N GLN A 127 -7.25 5.44 5.93
CA GLN A 127 -7.66 6.25 4.78
C GLN A 127 -9.13 6.10 4.35
N GLN A 128 -9.84 5.05 4.77
CA GLN A 128 -11.27 4.90 4.50
C GLN A 128 -12.13 6.07 5.02
N ARG A 129 -11.60 6.90 5.93
CA ARG A 129 -12.29 8.12 6.42
C ARG A 129 -12.09 9.36 5.55
N PHE A 130 -11.24 9.28 4.52
CA PHE A 130 -10.93 10.39 3.61
C PHE A 130 -11.32 10.06 2.17
N ALA A 131 -11.43 11.10 1.34
CA ALA A 131 -11.55 10.93 -0.10
C ALA A 131 -10.32 10.22 -0.69
N PRO A 132 -10.45 9.48 -1.81
CA PRO A 132 -11.72 9.12 -2.45
C PRO A 132 -12.42 7.94 -1.75
N LEU A 133 -11.72 7.21 -0.87
CA LEU A 133 -12.20 5.94 -0.32
C LEU A 133 -13.48 6.09 0.51
N ASN A 134 -13.67 7.20 1.22
CA ASN A 134 -14.88 7.45 2.00
C ASN A 134 -16.16 7.54 1.14
N SER A 135 -16.01 7.65 -0.18
CA SER A 135 -17.07 7.93 -1.16
C SER A 135 -17.07 6.97 -2.35
N TRP A 136 -16.18 5.96 -2.37
CA TRP A 136 -16.26 4.89 -3.35
C TRP A 136 -17.63 4.18 -3.28
N PRO A 137 -18.23 3.79 -4.43
CA PRO A 137 -19.50 3.06 -4.44
C PRO A 137 -19.47 1.81 -3.56
N ASP A 138 -18.38 1.04 -3.59
CA ASP A 138 -18.26 -0.19 -2.80
C ASP A 138 -18.08 0.09 -1.29
N ASN A 139 -17.82 1.35 -0.90
CA ASN A 139 -17.79 1.79 0.50
C ASN A 139 -19.11 2.43 0.95
N ALA A 140 -20.18 2.34 0.15
CA ALA A 140 -21.51 2.80 0.52
C ALA A 140 -21.92 2.28 1.91
N SER A 141 -22.54 3.16 2.69
CA SER A 141 -22.98 2.94 4.07
C SER A 141 -21.87 2.74 5.12
N LEU A 142 -20.59 2.64 4.73
CA LEU A 142 -19.48 2.56 5.70
C LEU A 142 -19.20 3.89 6.41
N ASP A 143 -19.74 5.00 5.89
CA ASP A 143 -19.85 6.26 6.63
C ASP A 143 -20.66 6.10 7.93
N LYS A 144 -21.75 5.31 7.90
CA LYS A 144 -22.53 4.95 9.11
C LYS A 144 -21.76 3.99 10.00
N ALA A 145 -21.07 2.99 9.43
CA ALA A 145 -20.23 2.04 10.19
C ALA A 145 -19.16 2.77 11.01
N ARG A 146 -18.43 3.71 10.41
CA ARG A 146 -17.46 4.54 11.14
C ARG A 146 -18.15 5.43 12.18
N ARG A 147 -19.34 5.96 11.87
CA ARG A 147 -20.09 6.85 12.77
C ARG A 147 -20.58 6.17 14.04
N VAL A 148 -21.02 4.91 13.99
CA VAL A 148 -21.44 4.16 15.20
C VAL A 148 -20.26 3.91 16.16
N LEU A 149 -19.02 3.91 15.66
CA LEU A 149 -17.80 3.74 16.47
C LEU A 149 -17.26 5.05 17.06
N TRP A 150 -17.76 6.22 16.64
CA TRP A 150 -17.31 7.50 17.17
C TRP A 150 -17.35 7.60 18.70
N PRO A 151 -18.38 7.11 19.42
CA PRO A 151 -18.38 7.13 20.89
C PRO A 151 -17.17 6.40 21.51
N VAL A 152 -16.71 5.30 20.91
CA VAL A 152 -15.51 4.57 21.35
C VAL A 152 -14.27 5.42 21.10
N LYS A 153 -14.07 5.93 19.87
CA LYS A 153 -12.96 6.83 19.56
C LYS A 153 -12.92 8.04 20.48
N LYS A 154 -14.09 8.64 20.76
CA LYS A 154 -14.25 9.80 21.65
C LYS A 154 -13.85 9.47 23.09
N LYS A 155 -14.17 8.27 23.59
CA LYS A 155 -13.85 7.82 24.96
C LYS A 155 -12.34 7.61 25.14
N TYR A 156 -11.67 7.01 24.16
CA TYR A 156 -10.25 6.63 24.25
C TYR A 156 -9.27 7.66 23.64
N GLY A 157 -9.79 8.61 22.86
CA GLY A 157 -9.04 9.77 22.37
C GLY A 157 -7.80 9.36 21.58
N ARG A 158 -6.66 9.97 21.91
CA ARG A 158 -5.37 9.75 21.24
C ARG A 158 -4.72 8.39 21.49
N LYS A 159 -5.24 7.59 22.43
CA LYS A 159 -4.68 6.28 22.78
C LYS A 159 -5.05 5.16 21.81
N ILE A 160 -6.01 5.40 20.93
CA ILE A 160 -6.36 4.51 19.82
C ILE A 160 -6.63 5.35 18.58
N SER A 161 -5.97 5.03 17.48
CA SER A 161 -6.19 5.67 16.18
C SER A 161 -7.50 5.19 15.56
N TRP A 162 -8.02 5.91 14.56
CA TRP A 162 -9.11 5.40 13.74
C TRP A 162 -8.68 4.18 12.93
N ALA A 163 -7.43 4.18 12.44
CA ALA A 163 -6.85 3.04 11.72
C ALA A 163 -6.93 1.74 12.54
N ASP A 164 -6.49 1.77 13.80
CA ASP A 164 -6.56 0.62 14.69
C ASP A 164 -7.99 0.28 15.11
N LEU A 165 -8.83 1.29 15.40
CA LEU A 165 -10.21 1.08 15.85
C LEU A 165 -11.08 0.41 14.77
N MET A 166 -10.92 0.79 13.50
CA MET A 166 -11.70 0.19 12.41
C MET A 166 -11.41 -1.31 12.29
N VAL A 167 -10.12 -1.69 12.31
CA VAL A 167 -9.70 -3.10 12.26
C VAL A 167 -10.11 -3.87 13.52
N LEU A 168 -9.83 -3.30 14.69
CA LEU A 168 -10.16 -3.93 15.98
C LEU A 168 -11.67 -4.22 16.09
N SER A 169 -12.51 -3.33 15.56
CA SER A 169 -13.95 -3.52 15.58
C SER A 169 -14.42 -4.72 14.77
N GLY A 170 -13.79 -5.01 13.63
CA GLY A 170 -14.02 -6.23 12.86
C GLY A 170 -13.57 -7.48 13.61
N ASN A 171 -12.41 -7.44 14.26
CA ASN A 171 -11.94 -8.54 15.12
C ASN A 171 -12.91 -8.83 16.28
N VAL A 172 -13.35 -7.80 17.01
CA VAL A 172 -14.31 -7.96 18.11
C VAL A 172 -15.66 -8.48 17.61
N ALA A 173 -16.11 -8.04 16.44
CA ALA A 173 -17.33 -8.56 15.83
C ALA A 173 -17.23 -10.07 15.55
N LEU A 174 -16.12 -10.53 14.97
CA LEU A 174 -15.88 -11.96 14.77
C LEU A 174 -15.89 -12.75 16.08
N GLU A 175 -15.18 -12.26 17.10
CA GLU A 175 -15.08 -12.91 18.42
C GLU A 175 -16.42 -13.02 19.13
N THR A 176 -17.19 -11.93 19.16
CA THR A 176 -18.49 -11.88 19.83
C THR A 176 -19.56 -12.70 19.12
N MET A 177 -19.42 -12.91 17.81
CA MET A 177 -20.31 -13.77 17.02
C MET A 177 -19.83 -15.24 16.97
N GLY A 178 -18.77 -15.60 17.71
CA GLY A 178 -18.42 -17.00 17.97
C GLY A 178 -17.20 -17.54 17.21
N LEU A 179 -16.50 -16.71 16.44
CA LEU A 179 -15.22 -17.10 15.83
C LEU A 179 -14.04 -16.65 16.70
N LYS A 180 -13.18 -17.59 17.08
CA LYS A 180 -11.88 -17.23 17.67
C LYS A 180 -10.94 -16.71 16.58
N THR A 181 -10.54 -15.45 16.68
CA THR A 181 -9.54 -14.86 15.77
C THR A 181 -8.13 -15.39 16.08
N PHE A 182 -7.20 -15.26 15.12
CA PHE A 182 -5.81 -15.67 15.30
C PHE A 182 -5.07 -14.77 16.31
N GLY A 183 -5.44 -13.49 16.35
CA GLY A 183 -4.93 -12.47 17.27
C GLY A 183 -5.18 -11.07 16.70
N TYR A 184 -4.60 -10.06 17.34
CA TYR A 184 -4.67 -8.66 16.94
C TYR A 184 -3.42 -7.89 17.36
N ALA A 185 -2.98 -6.96 16.51
CA ALA A 185 -2.00 -5.94 16.84
C ALA A 185 -2.48 -4.53 16.46
N GLY A 186 -2.25 -3.59 17.37
CA GLY A 186 -2.30 -2.15 17.10
C GLY A 186 -0.94 -1.61 16.67
N GLY A 187 -0.86 -0.29 16.45
CA GLY A 187 0.36 0.39 15.99
C GLY A 187 0.20 1.11 14.64
N ARG A 188 -1.03 1.25 14.15
CA ARG A 188 -1.36 2.06 12.97
C ARG A 188 -1.57 3.50 13.39
N GLU A 189 -0.79 4.41 12.85
CA GLU A 189 -0.96 5.84 13.11
C GLU A 189 -2.02 6.45 12.19
N ASP A 190 -2.74 7.45 12.69
CA ASP A 190 -3.75 8.15 11.90
C ASP A 190 -3.09 9.12 10.90
N ALA A 191 -3.52 9.08 9.63
CA ALA A 191 -3.22 10.14 8.66
C ALA A 191 -4.06 11.41 8.91
N TRP A 192 -3.68 12.54 8.33
CA TRP A 192 -4.40 13.81 8.49
C TRP A 192 -4.83 14.45 7.17
N GLU A 193 -4.45 13.84 6.05
CA GLU A 193 -4.94 14.18 4.71
C GLU A 193 -5.22 12.93 3.88
N ALA A 194 -6.00 13.12 2.82
CA ALA A 194 -6.27 12.12 1.79
C ALA A 194 -4.99 11.73 1.03
N GLU A 195 -4.85 10.45 0.71
CA GLU A 195 -3.78 9.98 -0.16
C GLU A 195 -4.04 10.37 -1.63
N GLU A 196 -3.29 11.38 -2.11
CA GLU A 196 -3.23 11.75 -3.53
C GLU A 196 -2.10 11.04 -4.29
N ASP A 197 -1.35 10.16 -3.62
CA ASP A 197 -0.19 9.43 -4.17
C ASP A 197 -0.53 8.01 -4.64
N VAL A 198 -1.82 7.63 -4.66
CA VAL A 198 -2.28 6.31 -5.12
C VAL A 198 -2.94 6.42 -6.50
N PHE A 199 -2.42 5.65 -7.46
CA PHE A 199 -3.05 5.48 -8.77
C PHE A 199 -4.13 4.38 -8.72
N TRP A 200 -5.38 4.80 -8.53
CA TRP A 200 -6.54 3.90 -8.44
C TRP A 200 -7.05 3.39 -9.80
N GLY A 201 -6.62 4.01 -10.90
CA GLY A 201 -6.99 3.66 -12.26
C GLY A 201 -7.11 4.88 -13.18
N PRO A 202 -7.14 4.67 -14.51
CA PRO A 202 -7.23 5.75 -15.50
C PRO A 202 -8.64 6.35 -15.65
N GLU A 203 -9.67 5.68 -15.12
CA GLU A 203 -11.06 6.00 -15.39
C GLU A 203 -11.47 7.36 -14.83
N THR A 204 -12.42 7.99 -15.51
CA THR A 204 -12.99 9.29 -15.11
C THR A 204 -14.43 9.17 -14.57
N ALA A 205 -14.96 7.95 -14.47
CA ALA A 205 -16.27 7.63 -13.92
C ALA A 205 -16.21 6.46 -12.94
N TRP A 206 -17.07 6.49 -11.92
CA TRP A 206 -17.21 5.37 -10.97
C TRP A 206 -17.79 4.14 -11.67
N LEU A 207 -17.26 2.97 -11.28
CA LEU A 207 -17.62 1.65 -11.81
C LEU A 207 -17.31 1.46 -13.31
N ASP A 208 -16.53 2.34 -13.93
CA ASP A 208 -16.01 2.14 -15.28
C ASP A 208 -14.77 1.21 -15.28
N ASP A 209 -14.42 0.66 -16.46
CA ASP A 209 -13.39 -0.38 -16.63
C ASP A 209 -12.38 -0.16 -17.78
N GLU A 210 -11.78 1.04 -17.89
CA GLU A 210 -10.71 1.33 -18.88
C GLU A 210 -9.32 0.75 -18.53
N ARG A 211 -9.29 -0.38 -17.82
CA ARG A 211 -8.09 -0.96 -17.19
C ARG A 211 -7.70 -2.35 -17.67
N TYR A 212 -8.33 -2.84 -18.73
CA TYR A 212 -8.04 -4.14 -19.31
C TYR A 212 -7.37 -4.02 -20.68
N SER A 213 -6.44 -4.91 -20.95
CA SER A 213 -5.84 -5.10 -22.28
C SER A 213 -5.81 -6.59 -22.64
N GLY A 214 -5.49 -6.90 -23.90
CA GLY A 214 -5.45 -8.29 -24.37
C GLY A 214 -6.81 -8.98 -24.23
N GLU A 215 -6.82 -10.20 -23.69
CA GLU A 215 -8.07 -10.92 -23.42
C GLU A 215 -8.75 -10.48 -22.12
N ARG A 216 -7.97 -10.36 -21.03
CA ARG A 216 -8.44 -9.91 -19.70
C ARG A 216 -7.26 -9.59 -18.78
N ASP A 217 -6.23 -8.94 -19.32
CA ASP A 217 -5.03 -8.58 -18.57
C ASP A 217 -5.27 -7.25 -17.86
N LEU A 218 -5.48 -7.32 -16.54
CA LEU A 218 -5.70 -6.15 -15.69
C LEU A 218 -4.41 -5.29 -15.64
N GLU A 219 -4.52 -3.99 -15.84
CA GLU A 219 -3.39 -3.04 -15.81
C GLU A 219 -2.63 -3.12 -14.48
N LYS A 220 -1.30 -3.18 -14.53
CA LYS A 220 -0.47 -3.06 -13.31
C LYS A 220 -0.29 -1.57 -12.98
N PRO A 221 -0.43 -1.15 -11.71
CA PRO A 221 -0.40 -1.98 -10.51
C PRO A 221 -1.79 -2.38 -9.95
N LEU A 222 -2.87 -2.23 -10.73
CA LEU A 222 -4.26 -2.33 -10.25
C LEU A 222 -4.62 -3.70 -9.68
N ALA A 223 -5.46 -3.74 -8.64
CA ALA A 223 -5.96 -4.99 -8.05
C ALA A 223 -7.50 -5.03 -7.88
N ALA A 224 -8.21 -4.14 -8.58
CA ALA A 224 -9.66 -4.15 -8.64
C ALA A 224 -10.12 -4.07 -10.09
N VAL A 225 -11.25 -4.71 -10.43
CA VAL A 225 -11.73 -4.83 -11.81
C VAL A 225 -12.40 -3.58 -12.36
N GLN A 226 -12.88 -2.69 -11.48
CA GLN A 226 -13.55 -1.43 -11.84
C GLN A 226 -13.15 -0.32 -10.86
N MET A 227 -13.26 0.93 -11.30
CA MET A 227 -12.97 2.08 -10.44
C MET A 227 -13.99 2.18 -9.31
N GLY A 228 -13.53 2.24 -8.06
CA GLY A 228 -14.41 2.35 -6.90
C GLY A 228 -14.90 1.03 -6.30
N LEU A 229 -14.43 -0.12 -6.81
CA LEU A 229 -14.59 -1.43 -6.18
C LEU A 229 -13.37 -1.81 -5.35
N ILE A 230 -13.56 -2.64 -4.32
CA ILE A 230 -12.46 -3.20 -3.54
C ILE A 230 -11.73 -4.29 -4.35
N TYR A 231 -12.45 -5.28 -4.89
CA TYR A 231 -11.87 -6.39 -5.67
C TYR A 231 -12.59 -6.58 -7.00
N VAL A 232 -13.76 -7.21 -6.97
CA VAL A 232 -14.51 -7.68 -8.13
C VAL A 232 -15.94 -7.18 -8.12
N ASN A 233 -16.61 -7.22 -9.27
CA ASN A 233 -18.03 -6.94 -9.37
C ASN A 233 -18.85 -8.12 -8.79
N PRO A 234 -19.71 -7.90 -7.78
CA PRO A 234 -20.47 -8.97 -7.13
C PRO A 234 -21.53 -9.62 -8.05
N GLU A 235 -21.95 -8.93 -9.12
CA GLU A 235 -22.85 -9.48 -10.13
C GLU A 235 -22.12 -10.33 -11.17
N GLY A 236 -20.78 -10.32 -11.18
CA GLY A 236 -19.90 -10.95 -12.17
C GLY A 236 -19.29 -9.93 -13.16
N PRO A 237 -18.33 -10.36 -14.01
CA PRO A 237 -17.61 -9.49 -14.93
C PRO A 237 -18.52 -8.55 -15.73
N ASN A 238 -18.38 -7.24 -15.52
CA ASN A 238 -19.15 -6.19 -16.20
C ASN A 238 -20.68 -6.38 -16.04
N GLY A 239 -21.10 -6.91 -14.89
CA GLY A 239 -22.50 -7.21 -14.57
C GLY A 239 -23.05 -8.50 -15.20
N ASN A 240 -22.20 -9.29 -15.89
CA ASN A 240 -22.60 -10.58 -16.46
C ASN A 240 -22.54 -11.69 -15.38
N PRO A 241 -23.67 -12.34 -15.04
CA PRO A 241 -23.74 -13.32 -13.96
C PRO A 241 -23.19 -14.70 -14.36
N ASP A 242 -21.90 -14.75 -14.69
CA ASP A 242 -21.13 -15.96 -14.96
C ASP A 242 -20.18 -16.26 -13.79
N PRO A 243 -20.48 -17.29 -12.96
CA PRO A 243 -19.64 -17.66 -11.82
C PRO A 243 -18.22 -18.11 -12.19
N ILE A 244 -18.04 -18.73 -13.36
CA ILE A 244 -16.71 -19.19 -13.80
C ILE A 244 -15.85 -18.02 -14.24
N ALA A 245 -16.44 -17.08 -14.98
CA ALA A 245 -15.75 -15.85 -15.37
C ALA A 245 -15.41 -14.99 -14.15
N ALA A 246 -16.33 -14.87 -13.19
CA ALA A 246 -16.10 -14.18 -11.92
C ALA A 246 -14.94 -14.80 -11.12
N ALA A 247 -14.78 -16.14 -11.13
CA ALA A 247 -13.68 -16.81 -10.44
C ALA A 247 -12.30 -16.42 -10.97
N ARG A 248 -12.18 -16.12 -12.27
CA ARG A 248 -10.91 -15.62 -12.88
C ARG A 248 -10.55 -14.25 -12.29
N ASP A 249 -11.52 -13.35 -12.20
CA ASP A 249 -11.32 -12.02 -11.62
C ASP A 249 -11.02 -12.08 -10.12
N ILE A 250 -11.72 -12.94 -9.39
CA ILE A 250 -11.47 -13.17 -7.96
C ILE A 250 -10.01 -13.59 -7.76
N ARG A 251 -9.55 -14.60 -8.51
CA ARG A 251 -8.17 -15.09 -8.38
C ARG A 251 -7.13 -14.01 -8.67
N GLU A 252 -7.30 -13.29 -9.78
CA GLU A 252 -6.36 -12.25 -10.19
C GLU A 252 -6.29 -11.12 -9.17
N THR A 253 -7.43 -10.60 -8.73
CA THR A 253 -7.49 -9.47 -7.81
C THR A 253 -6.98 -9.86 -6.42
N PHE A 254 -7.39 -10.99 -5.86
CA PHE A 254 -6.90 -11.47 -4.56
C PHE A 254 -5.40 -11.77 -4.58
N ALA A 255 -4.86 -12.36 -5.65
CA ALA A 255 -3.42 -12.58 -5.80
C ALA A 255 -2.63 -11.26 -5.79
N ARG A 256 -3.14 -10.23 -6.48
CA ARG A 256 -2.56 -8.87 -6.44
C ARG A 256 -2.71 -8.18 -5.08
N MET A 257 -3.45 -8.78 -4.17
CA MET A 257 -3.57 -8.37 -2.77
C MET A 257 -2.92 -9.39 -1.80
N ALA A 258 -1.99 -10.20 -2.28
CA ALA A 258 -1.25 -11.19 -1.49
C ALA A 258 -2.10 -12.33 -0.91
N MET A 259 -3.23 -12.67 -1.51
CA MET A 259 -4.05 -13.81 -1.08
C MET A 259 -4.00 -14.93 -2.12
N ASN A 260 -3.62 -16.13 -1.68
CA ASN A 260 -3.66 -17.33 -2.53
C ASN A 260 -5.09 -17.89 -2.63
N ASP A 261 -5.27 -19.00 -3.37
CA ASP A 261 -6.61 -19.59 -3.57
C ASP A 261 -7.28 -20.04 -2.25
N GLU A 262 -6.53 -20.63 -1.32
CA GLU A 262 -7.07 -21.10 -0.04
C GLU A 262 -7.48 -19.93 0.87
N GLU A 263 -6.62 -18.92 0.98
CA GLU A 263 -6.90 -17.69 1.73
C GLU A 263 -8.11 -16.94 1.13
N THR A 264 -8.22 -16.92 -0.19
CA THR A 264 -9.33 -16.29 -0.92
C THR A 264 -10.66 -16.97 -0.61
N VAL A 265 -10.72 -18.30 -0.75
CA VAL A 265 -11.93 -19.07 -0.44
C VAL A 265 -12.30 -18.91 1.04
N ALA A 266 -11.32 -18.96 1.94
CA ALA A 266 -11.55 -18.78 3.36
C ALA A 266 -12.10 -17.39 3.69
N LEU A 267 -11.53 -16.32 3.13
CA LEU A 267 -11.95 -14.94 3.36
C LEU A 267 -13.37 -14.66 2.86
N ILE A 268 -13.70 -15.09 1.64
CA ILE A 268 -15.03 -14.84 1.06
C ILE A 268 -16.10 -15.60 1.86
N ALA A 269 -15.92 -16.91 2.04
CA ALA A 269 -16.91 -17.69 2.77
C ALA A 269 -17.00 -17.32 4.25
N GLY A 270 -15.85 -17.05 4.90
CA GLY A 270 -15.82 -16.67 6.31
C GLY A 270 -16.45 -15.30 6.56
N GLY A 271 -16.26 -14.34 5.65
CA GLY A 271 -16.96 -13.06 5.68
C GLY A 271 -18.46 -13.20 5.43
N HIS A 272 -18.85 -13.96 4.40
CA HIS A 272 -20.25 -14.16 4.00
C HIS A 272 -21.02 -15.17 4.87
N THR A 273 -20.39 -15.80 5.87
CA THR A 273 -21.10 -16.44 6.99
C THR A 273 -21.95 -15.42 7.77
N PHE A 274 -21.58 -14.13 7.72
CA PHE A 274 -22.21 -13.08 8.50
C PHE A 274 -23.01 -12.09 7.64
N GLY A 275 -24.11 -11.58 8.20
CA GLY A 275 -24.84 -10.43 7.70
C GLY A 275 -25.64 -10.65 6.42
N LYS A 276 -25.79 -9.55 5.68
CA LYS A 276 -26.56 -9.45 4.45
C LYS A 276 -26.07 -8.28 3.58
N THR A 277 -26.44 -8.27 2.31
CA THR A 277 -26.35 -7.09 1.43
C THR A 277 -27.63 -6.25 1.50
N HIS A 278 -27.64 -5.05 0.90
CA HIS A 278 -28.79 -4.12 0.95
C HIS A 278 -29.11 -3.52 -0.41
N GLY A 279 -30.34 -3.78 -0.88
CA GLY A 279 -30.84 -3.44 -2.21
C GLY A 279 -32.35 -3.33 -2.24
N ALA A 280 -32.93 -2.72 -1.19
CA ALA A 280 -34.38 -2.66 -0.99
C ALA A 280 -35.15 -1.86 -2.05
N ALA A 281 -34.45 -1.00 -2.81
CA ALA A 281 -35.03 -0.10 -3.78
C ALA A 281 -34.08 0.19 -4.95
N PRO A 282 -34.56 0.72 -6.10
CA PRO A 282 -33.69 1.12 -7.20
C PRO A 282 -32.68 2.21 -6.83
N ASP A 283 -31.50 2.20 -7.47
CA ASP A 283 -30.38 3.12 -7.22
C ASP A 283 -30.76 4.61 -7.26
N GLY A 284 -31.71 4.98 -8.13
CA GLY A 284 -32.19 6.37 -8.27
C GLY A 284 -32.89 6.95 -7.03
N LEU A 285 -33.06 6.16 -5.96
CA LEU A 285 -33.62 6.59 -4.68
C LEU A 285 -32.56 6.77 -3.59
N VAL A 286 -31.28 6.83 -3.96
CA VAL A 286 -30.14 7.09 -3.07
C VAL A 286 -29.51 8.44 -3.42
N GLY A 287 -29.30 9.29 -2.42
CA GLY A 287 -28.63 10.58 -2.56
C GLY A 287 -27.12 10.48 -2.79
N PRO A 288 -26.44 11.63 -2.94
CA PRO A 288 -25.00 11.68 -3.25
C PRO A 288 -24.13 11.02 -2.18
N GLU A 289 -22.96 10.54 -2.60
CA GLU A 289 -21.86 10.07 -1.77
C GLU A 289 -21.31 11.17 -0.83
N PRO A 290 -20.60 10.83 0.26
CA PRO A 290 -20.22 11.79 1.31
C PRO A 290 -19.50 13.07 0.84
N GLU A 291 -18.58 13.00 -0.12
CA GLU A 291 -17.87 14.20 -0.63
C GLU A 291 -18.75 15.13 -1.47
N SER A 292 -19.89 14.64 -1.97
CA SER A 292 -20.88 15.41 -2.74
C SER A 292 -22.17 15.67 -1.94
N ALA A 293 -22.23 15.23 -0.68
CA ALA A 293 -23.38 15.39 0.18
C ALA A 293 -23.51 16.83 0.73
N PRO A 294 -24.73 17.30 1.02
CA PRO A 294 -24.94 18.63 1.56
C PRO A 294 -24.38 18.76 2.99
N LEU A 295 -24.00 19.98 3.38
CA LEU A 295 -23.31 20.24 4.64
C LEU A 295 -24.10 19.77 5.88
N GLU A 296 -25.43 19.83 5.83
CA GLU A 296 -26.31 19.37 6.91
C GLU A 296 -26.25 17.85 7.17
N ASP A 297 -25.75 17.04 6.24
CA ASP A 297 -25.55 15.60 6.45
C ASP A 297 -24.24 15.29 7.22
N GLN A 298 -23.41 16.30 7.50
CA GLN A 298 -22.28 16.24 8.44
C GLN A 298 -21.32 15.07 8.14
N GLY A 299 -20.90 14.94 6.88
CA GLY A 299 -19.94 13.93 6.42
C GLY A 299 -20.52 12.50 6.31
N LEU A 300 -21.84 12.35 6.34
CA LEU A 300 -22.55 11.16 5.85
C LEU A 300 -23.02 11.38 4.41
N GLY A 301 -23.26 10.30 3.67
CA GLY A 301 -23.78 10.33 2.30
C GLY A 301 -24.82 9.24 2.05
N TRP A 302 -25.12 8.96 0.78
CA TRP A 302 -26.02 7.89 0.32
C TRP A 302 -27.36 7.86 1.07
N LYS A 303 -27.97 9.03 1.25
CA LYS A 303 -29.22 9.16 1.98
C LYS A 303 -30.37 8.56 1.16
N GLY A 304 -30.96 7.48 1.65
CA GLY A 304 -32.10 6.84 1.00
C GLY A 304 -33.39 7.65 1.15
N VAL A 305 -34.18 7.72 0.09
CA VAL A 305 -35.54 8.32 0.11
C VAL A 305 -36.66 7.28 -0.06
N HIS A 306 -36.31 6.00 -0.21
CA HIS A 306 -37.27 4.90 -0.19
C HIS A 306 -37.70 4.59 1.24
N GLY A 307 -39.01 4.55 1.51
CA GLY A 307 -39.55 4.25 2.83
C GLY A 307 -38.95 5.16 3.91
N THR A 308 -38.27 4.55 4.88
CA THR A 308 -37.53 5.24 5.96
C THR A 308 -36.08 5.58 5.60
N GLY A 309 -35.55 5.02 4.51
CA GLY A 309 -34.16 5.17 4.06
C GLY A 309 -33.12 4.43 4.91
N LYS A 310 -33.56 3.55 5.82
CA LYS A 310 -32.75 2.79 6.79
C LYS A 310 -33.44 1.47 7.16
N GLY A 311 -32.76 0.59 7.90
CA GLY A 311 -33.32 -0.71 8.29
C GLY A 311 -33.69 -1.55 7.06
N ARG A 312 -34.93 -2.07 7.00
CA ARG A 312 -35.50 -2.81 5.86
C ARG A 312 -35.46 -2.05 4.54
N ASP A 313 -35.44 -0.72 4.58
CA ASP A 313 -35.44 0.14 3.40
C ASP A 313 -34.01 0.55 2.98
N SER A 314 -32.98 -0.02 3.61
CA SER A 314 -31.58 0.34 3.32
C SER A 314 -31.17 -0.03 1.90
N HIS A 315 -30.31 0.81 1.33
CA HIS A 315 -29.67 0.57 0.04
C HIS A 315 -28.17 0.79 0.17
N THR A 316 -27.38 -0.18 -0.29
CA THR A 316 -25.92 -0.13 -0.28
C THR A 316 -25.37 -0.55 -1.63
N SER A 317 -25.52 -1.82 -2.00
CA SER A 317 -24.95 -2.39 -3.23
C SER A 317 -25.99 -2.66 -4.32
N GLY A 318 -27.27 -2.49 -4.03
CA GLY A 318 -28.37 -2.89 -4.92
C GLY A 318 -28.69 -4.39 -4.87
N LEU A 319 -27.86 -5.22 -4.23
CA LEU A 319 -28.13 -6.64 -3.97
C LEU A 319 -28.90 -6.80 -2.66
N GLU A 320 -29.81 -7.76 -2.57
CA GLU A 320 -30.60 -8.01 -1.35
C GLU A 320 -30.51 -9.50 -0.97
N VAL A 321 -29.32 -9.91 -0.51
CA VAL A 321 -28.93 -11.29 -0.25
C VAL A 321 -28.65 -11.45 1.24
N THR A 322 -29.19 -12.50 1.86
CA THR A 322 -28.78 -12.98 3.18
C THR A 322 -28.31 -14.41 3.02
N TRP A 323 -27.03 -14.67 3.29
CA TRP A 323 -26.39 -15.95 2.95
C TRP A 323 -26.82 -17.09 3.87
N THR A 324 -26.96 -16.81 5.16
CA THR A 324 -27.11 -17.83 6.21
C THR A 324 -28.42 -17.67 7.00
N PRO A 325 -28.97 -18.76 7.57
CA PRO A 325 -30.08 -18.70 8.54
C PRO A 325 -29.71 -18.02 9.87
N THR A 326 -28.42 -17.85 10.13
CA THR A 326 -27.83 -17.40 11.41
C THR A 326 -26.84 -16.24 11.17
N PRO A 327 -27.28 -15.07 10.65
CA PRO A 327 -26.39 -14.04 10.12
C PRO A 327 -25.46 -13.36 11.13
N THR A 328 -25.63 -13.63 12.43
CA THR A 328 -24.85 -13.04 13.52
C THR A 328 -24.12 -14.12 14.34
N THR A 329 -23.89 -15.29 13.74
CA THR A 329 -23.26 -16.43 14.41
C THR A 329 -22.26 -17.09 13.46
N TRP A 330 -21.05 -17.37 13.95
CA TRP A 330 -20.10 -18.21 13.24
C TRP A 330 -20.57 -19.66 13.26
N ASP A 331 -20.83 -20.20 12.09
CA ASP A 331 -21.08 -21.62 11.86
C ASP A 331 -20.73 -21.99 10.40
N ASN A 332 -21.03 -23.23 10.01
CA ASN A 332 -20.72 -23.75 8.69
C ASN A 332 -21.86 -23.54 7.67
N SER A 333 -22.89 -22.76 8.01
CA SER A 333 -24.14 -22.72 7.25
C SER A 333 -23.99 -22.10 5.86
N PHE A 334 -22.99 -21.22 5.63
CA PHE A 334 -22.66 -20.73 4.29
C PHE A 334 -22.43 -21.89 3.30
N TRP A 335 -21.63 -22.87 3.70
CA TRP A 335 -21.33 -24.04 2.88
C TRP A 335 -22.53 -24.97 2.71
N ASP A 336 -23.29 -25.19 3.79
CA ASP A 336 -24.50 -26.00 3.73
C ASP A 336 -25.56 -25.40 2.80
N VAL A 337 -25.66 -24.07 2.76
CA VAL A 337 -26.50 -23.37 1.80
C VAL A 337 -25.93 -23.49 0.38
N LEU A 338 -24.66 -23.11 0.16
CA LEU A 338 -24.04 -23.05 -1.17
C LEU A 338 -24.12 -24.39 -1.92
N PHE A 339 -23.87 -25.50 -1.21
CA PHE A 339 -23.88 -26.84 -1.78
C PHE A 339 -25.19 -27.61 -1.54
N GLY A 340 -26.04 -27.18 -0.62
CA GLY A 340 -27.32 -27.84 -0.31
C GLY A 340 -28.45 -27.51 -1.28
N TYR A 341 -28.32 -26.41 -2.03
CA TYR A 341 -29.31 -25.98 -3.01
C TYR A 341 -28.76 -25.99 -4.44
N GLU A 342 -29.68 -26.08 -5.39
CA GLU A 342 -29.43 -25.73 -6.78
C GLU A 342 -29.90 -24.30 -7.01
N TRP A 343 -29.15 -23.53 -7.80
CA TRP A 343 -29.33 -22.08 -7.90
C TRP A 343 -29.96 -21.67 -9.23
N GLU A 344 -30.86 -20.68 -9.19
CA GLU A 344 -31.39 -20.00 -10.38
C GLU A 344 -31.20 -18.49 -10.26
N LEU A 345 -30.86 -17.86 -11.40
CA LEU A 345 -30.68 -16.42 -11.50
C LEU A 345 -32.02 -15.72 -11.26
N THR A 346 -31.99 -14.69 -10.41
CA THR A 346 -33.11 -13.80 -10.09
C THR A 346 -32.62 -12.36 -10.07
N LYS A 347 -33.53 -11.43 -9.82
CA LYS A 347 -33.22 -10.01 -9.62
C LYS A 347 -33.58 -9.57 -8.20
N SER A 348 -32.75 -8.71 -7.63
CA SER A 348 -33.04 -7.99 -6.38
C SER A 348 -34.22 -7.01 -6.57
N PRO A 349 -34.77 -6.43 -5.50
CA PRO A 349 -35.72 -5.32 -5.61
C PRO A 349 -35.15 -4.09 -6.35
N ALA A 350 -33.84 -3.87 -6.30
CA ALA A 350 -33.14 -2.82 -7.06
C ALA A 350 -32.87 -3.20 -8.53
N GLY A 351 -33.00 -4.47 -8.91
CA GLY A 351 -32.76 -4.97 -10.26
C GLY A 351 -31.37 -5.59 -10.51
N ALA A 352 -30.56 -5.75 -9.46
CA ALA A 352 -29.24 -6.40 -9.53
C ALA A 352 -29.36 -7.92 -9.70
N ASN A 353 -28.41 -8.54 -10.39
CA ASN A 353 -28.32 -9.99 -10.57
C ASN A 353 -27.92 -10.68 -9.26
N GLN A 354 -28.75 -11.61 -8.79
CA GLN A 354 -28.44 -12.47 -7.64
C GLN A 354 -29.06 -13.85 -7.83
N TRP A 355 -28.77 -14.78 -6.93
CA TRP A 355 -29.15 -16.17 -7.07
C TRP A 355 -30.00 -16.64 -5.91
N ARG A 356 -31.08 -17.35 -6.21
CA ARG A 356 -31.97 -17.96 -5.21
C ARG A 356 -32.04 -19.48 -5.38
N PRO A 357 -32.42 -20.23 -4.34
CA PRO A 357 -32.64 -21.66 -4.45
C PRO A 357 -33.79 -21.98 -5.42
N LYS A 358 -33.57 -22.95 -6.30
CA LYS A 358 -34.60 -23.51 -7.18
C LYS A 358 -35.75 -24.13 -6.36
N ASN A 359 -36.93 -24.17 -6.98
CA ASN A 359 -38.12 -24.83 -6.44
C ASN A 359 -38.58 -24.32 -5.05
N GLY A 360 -38.22 -23.09 -4.69
CA GLY A 360 -38.55 -22.51 -3.38
C GLY A 360 -37.79 -23.14 -2.21
N GLY A 361 -36.61 -23.71 -2.47
CA GLY A 361 -35.73 -24.24 -1.43
C GLY A 361 -35.40 -23.18 -0.36
N GLY A 362 -35.35 -23.60 0.91
CA GLY A 362 -35.01 -22.69 2.01
C GLY A 362 -36.06 -21.61 2.31
N ALA A 363 -37.29 -21.70 1.79
CA ALA A 363 -38.33 -20.74 2.16
C ALA A 363 -38.57 -20.71 3.68
N ASN A 364 -38.69 -19.51 4.25
CA ASN A 364 -38.92 -19.29 5.69
C ASN A 364 -37.82 -19.89 6.59
N THR A 365 -36.56 -19.88 6.14
CA THR A 365 -35.42 -20.30 6.98
C THR A 365 -34.54 -19.13 7.41
N VAL A 366 -34.58 -18.02 6.69
CA VAL A 366 -33.80 -16.82 7.00
C VAL A 366 -34.67 -15.81 7.76
N PRO A 367 -34.17 -15.25 8.87
CA PRO A 367 -34.88 -14.23 9.63
C PRO A 367 -34.95 -12.91 8.87
N ASP A 368 -36.02 -12.16 9.07
CA ASP A 368 -36.06 -10.75 8.74
C ASP A 368 -35.11 -9.95 9.64
N PRO A 369 -34.37 -8.96 9.09
CA PRO A 369 -33.37 -8.20 9.85
C PRO A 369 -33.93 -7.32 10.97
N GLU A 370 -35.22 -7.01 11.02
CA GLU A 370 -35.78 -6.15 12.07
C GLU A 370 -36.58 -6.92 13.13
N ASP A 371 -37.45 -7.83 12.72
CA ASP A 371 -38.37 -8.53 13.64
C ASP A 371 -38.02 -10.01 13.86
N GLY A 372 -37.02 -10.54 13.15
CA GLY A 372 -36.57 -11.92 13.27
C GLY A 372 -37.57 -12.96 12.75
N THR A 373 -38.68 -12.55 12.12
CA THR A 373 -39.64 -13.49 11.56
C THR A 373 -38.99 -14.30 10.44
N LEU A 374 -39.12 -15.62 10.47
CA LEU A 374 -38.61 -16.49 9.42
C LEU A 374 -39.53 -16.42 8.20
N ASN A 375 -39.26 -15.49 7.30
CA ASN A 375 -40.10 -15.20 6.13
C ASN A 375 -39.30 -15.03 4.82
N ARG A 376 -37.97 -15.25 4.87
CA ARG A 376 -37.05 -15.14 3.74
C ARG A 376 -36.41 -16.51 3.45
N GLN A 377 -35.77 -16.61 2.29
CA GLN A 377 -34.89 -17.71 1.90
C GLN A 377 -33.43 -17.25 1.86
N PRO A 378 -32.44 -18.16 1.96
CA PRO A 378 -31.05 -17.79 1.72
C PRO A 378 -30.84 -17.51 0.24
N GLU A 379 -29.92 -16.60 -0.07
CA GLU A 379 -29.56 -16.23 -1.44
C GLU A 379 -28.04 -16.15 -1.58
N MET A 380 -27.54 -16.07 -2.82
CA MET A 380 -26.10 -16.04 -3.13
C MET A 380 -25.80 -14.99 -4.21
N LEU A 381 -24.59 -14.44 -4.17
CA LEU A 381 -24.03 -13.61 -5.23
C LEU A 381 -23.49 -14.47 -6.38
N THR A 382 -23.24 -13.87 -7.55
CA THR A 382 -22.52 -14.56 -8.64
C THR A 382 -21.14 -15.00 -8.18
N THR A 383 -20.46 -14.15 -7.40
CA THR A 383 -19.12 -14.41 -6.85
C THR A 383 -19.10 -15.51 -5.79
N ASP A 384 -20.21 -15.76 -5.09
CA ASP A 384 -20.30 -16.88 -4.14
C ASP A 384 -20.37 -18.21 -4.87
N LEU A 385 -21.15 -18.24 -5.97
CA LEU A 385 -21.25 -19.43 -6.82
C LEU A 385 -19.90 -19.80 -7.47
N SER A 386 -19.01 -18.81 -7.70
CA SER A 386 -17.64 -19.07 -8.15
C SER A 386 -16.91 -20.05 -7.24
N LEU A 387 -17.13 -19.98 -5.93
CA LEU A 387 -16.49 -20.86 -4.95
C LEU A 387 -16.90 -22.33 -5.08
N ARG A 388 -18.06 -22.60 -5.68
CA ARG A 388 -18.56 -23.96 -5.96
C ARG A 388 -18.20 -24.44 -7.35
N PHE A 389 -18.28 -23.57 -8.35
CA PHE A 389 -18.22 -23.98 -9.76
C PHE A 389 -16.81 -23.92 -10.36
N ASP A 390 -15.92 -23.07 -9.84
CA ASP A 390 -14.54 -23.03 -10.32
C ASP A 390 -13.79 -24.33 -9.96
N PRO A 391 -12.99 -24.90 -10.89
CA PRO A 391 -12.31 -26.17 -10.69
C PRO A 391 -11.19 -26.16 -9.62
N ILE A 392 -10.71 -24.99 -9.21
CA ILE A 392 -9.72 -24.82 -8.14
C ILE A 392 -10.43 -24.51 -6.82
N TYR A 393 -11.39 -23.57 -6.81
CA TYR A 393 -12.12 -23.21 -5.59
C TYR A 393 -13.09 -24.29 -5.12
N GLY A 394 -13.79 -24.96 -6.04
CA GLY A 394 -14.77 -26.01 -5.71
C GLY A 394 -14.21 -27.10 -4.78
N PRO A 395 -13.06 -27.70 -5.09
CA PRO A 395 -12.41 -28.66 -4.19
C PRO A 395 -12.02 -28.10 -2.81
N ILE A 396 -11.52 -26.86 -2.73
CA ILE A 396 -11.17 -26.19 -1.46
C ILE A 396 -12.42 -25.96 -0.63
N SER A 397 -13.47 -25.43 -1.25
CA SER A 397 -14.79 -25.18 -0.64
C SER A 397 -15.43 -26.46 -0.11
N GLN A 398 -15.37 -27.56 -0.89
CA GLN A 398 -15.87 -28.87 -0.44
C GLN A 398 -15.07 -29.39 0.77
N ARG A 399 -13.74 -29.24 0.76
CA ARG A 399 -12.90 -29.62 1.91
C ARG A 399 -13.26 -28.81 3.15
N PHE A 400 -13.41 -27.49 3.04
CA PHE A 400 -13.81 -26.63 4.16
C PHE A 400 -15.22 -26.95 4.68
N ARG A 401 -16.16 -27.28 3.79
CA ARG A 401 -17.47 -27.78 4.18
C ARG A 401 -17.37 -29.03 5.04
N ASP A 402 -16.55 -29.99 4.62
CA ASP A 402 -16.42 -31.29 5.30
C ASP A 402 -15.53 -31.21 6.56
N ASN A 403 -14.73 -30.14 6.70
CA ASN A 403 -13.77 -29.94 7.78
C ASN A 403 -13.88 -28.49 8.35
N PRO A 404 -14.91 -28.18 9.15
CA PRO A 404 -15.16 -26.83 9.64
C PRO A 404 -14.03 -26.25 10.51
N ASP A 405 -13.27 -27.09 11.20
CA ASP A 405 -12.11 -26.65 11.98
C ASP A 405 -10.96 -26.16 11.08
N GLU A 406 -10.73 -26.81 9.93
CA GLU A 406 -9.75 -26.35 8.93
C GLU A 406 -10.19 -25.00 8.32
N PHE A 407 -11.48 -24.86 8.04
CA PHE A 407 -12.05 -23.60 7.56
C PHE A 407 -11.87 -22.46 8.57
N ALA A 408 -12.16 -22.71 9.84
CA ALA A 408 -12.01 -21.72 10.90
C ALA A 408 -10.56 -21.27 11.08
N ASP A 409 -9.59 -22.20 11.06
CA ASP A 409 -8.16 -21.86 11.14
C ASP A 409 -7.69 -21.08 9.91
N ALA A 410 -8.05 -21.54 8.70
CA ALA A 410 -7.70 -20.86 7.45
C ALA A 410 -8.26 -19.43 7.41
N PHE A 411 -9.53 -19.24 7.79
CA PHE A 411 -10.13 -17.90 7.84
C PHE A 411 -9.49 -17.03 8.92
N ALA A 412 -9.26 -17.55 10.13
CA ALA A 412 -8.64 -16.77 11.21
C ALA A 412 -7.24 -16.26 10.81
N ARG A 413 -6.44 -17.09 10.14
CA ARG A 413 -5.10 -16.73 9.64
C ARG A 413 -5.17 -15.75 8.47
N ALA A 414 -6.05 -15.99 7.50
CA ALA A 414 -6.21 -15.11 6.35
C ALA A 414 -6.76 -13.73 6.76
N TRP A 415 -7.68 -13.68 7.73
CA TRP A 415 -8.18 -12.44 8.33
C TRP A 415 -7.09 -11.66 9.04
N PHE A 416 -6.22 -12.34 9.81
CA PHE A 416 -5.07 -11.70 10.45
C PHE A 416 -4.10 -11.13 9.41
N LYS A 417 -3.74 -11.91 8.39
CA LYS A 417 -2.91 -11.44 7.27
C LYS A 417 -3.53 -10.23 6.58
N LEU A 418 -4.79 -10.30 6.18
CA LEU A 418 -5.52 -9.19 5.55
C LEU A 418 -5.36 -7.91 6.34
N THR A 419 -5.63 -7.98 7.65
CA THR A 419 -5.73 -6.81 8.49
C THR A 419 -4.37 -6.27 8.93
N HIS A 420 -3.27 -7.00 8.72
CA HIS A 420 -1.93 -6.63 9.20
C HIS A 420 -0.84 -6.61 8.11
N ARG A 421 -1.15 -6.97 6.86
CA ARG A 421 -0.18 -7.06 5.74
C ARG A 421 0.57 -5.78 5.41
N ASP A 422 0.04 -4.61 5.79
CA ASP A 422 0.61 -3.28 5.56
C ASP A 422 1.22 -2.65 6.82
N MET A 423 1.30 -3.41 7.92
CA MET A 423 1.94 -2.98 9.15
C MET A 423 3.46 -3.17 9.13
N GLY A 424 4.02 -3.83 8.12
CA GLY A 424 5.45 -4.14 8.08
C GLY A 424 5.86 -5.16 9.15
N PRO A 425 7.10 -5.04 9.68
CA PRO A 425 7.68 -6.07 10.53
C PRO A 425 7.06 -6.11 11.94
N VAL A 426 7.22 -7.24 12.62
CA VAL A 426 6.53 -7.55 13.89
C VAL A 426 6.93 -6.61 15.03
N GLU A 427 8.10 -5.97 14.95
CA GLU A 427 8.57 -4.95 15.90
C GLU A 427 7.59 -3.77 16.00
N ARG A 428 6.78 -3.52 14.96
CA ARG A 428 5.76 -2.47 14.96
C ARG A 428 4.45 -2.88 15.62
N TYR A 429 4.27 -4.16 15.95
CA TYR A 429 3.00 -4.69 16.43
C TYR A 429 2.87 -4.40 17.92
N LEU A 430 1.75 -3.80 18.33
CA LEU A 430 1.51 -3.39 19.70
C LEU A 430 0.29 -4.11 20.30
N GLY A 431 0.36 -4.37 21.61
CA GLY A 431 -0.75 -4.90 22.39
C GLY A 431 -0.57 -6.35 22.85
N PRO A 432 -1.46 -6.84 23.73
CA PRO A 432 -1.30 -8.13 24.40
C PRO A 432 -1.77 -9.34 23.58
N GLU A 433 -2.41 -9.14 22.42
CA GLU A 433 -3.05 -10.20 21.62
C GLU A 433 -2.27 -10.54 20.34
N ILE A 434 -0.99 -10.16 20.26
CA ILE A 434 -0.12 -10.48 19.13
C ILE A 434 0.11 -12.00 19.13
N PRO A 435 -0.18 -12.70 18.01
CA PRO A 435 0.10 -14.13 17.90
C PRO A 435 1.60 -14.43 18.13
N SER A 436 1.89 -15.51 18.85
CA SER A 436 3.28 -15.93 19.08
C SER A 436 3.93 -16.61 17.87
N GLU A 437 3.12 -17.09 16.93
CA GLU A 437 3.59 -17.66 15.68
C GLU A 437 3.99 -16.54 14.71
N VAL A 438 5.23 -16.59 14.24
CA VAL A 438 5.76 -15.64 13.25
C VAL A 438 5.45 -16.16 11.85
N LEU A 439 4.82 -15.34 11.03
CA LEU A 439 4.32 -15.72 9.71
C LEU A 439 5.24 -15.17 8.62
N VAL A 440 5.45 -15.95 7.55
CA VAL A 440 6.41 -15.61 6.48
C VAL A 440 6.11 -14.28 5.79
N TRP A 441 4.83 -13.90 5.64
CA TRP A 441 4.42 -12.64 5.01
C TRP A 441 4.77 -11.40 5.85
N GLN A 442 5.17 -11.57 7.10
CA GLN A 442 5.69 -10.49 7.97
C GLN A 442 7.17 -10.18 7.68
N ASP A 443 7.77 -10.85 6.69
CA ASP A 443 9.17 -10.76 6.30
C ASP A 443 10.13 -10.86 7.50
N PRO A 444 10.03 -11.92 8.34
CA PRO A 444 10.71 -11.97 9.62
C PRO A 444 12.23 -11.98 9.50
N VAL A 445 12.91 -11.44 10.50
CA VAL A 445 14.36 -11.55 10.67
C VAL A 445 14.64 -12.22 12.02
N PRO A 446 15.76 -12.93 12.20
CA PRO A 446 16.08 -13.50 13.51
C PRO A 446 16.36 -12.38 14.52
N ALA A 447 16.04 -12.61 15.79
CA ALA A 447 16.41 -11.69 16.87
C ALA A 447 17.94 -11.65 17.05
N VAL A 448 18.45 -10.53 17.59
CA VAL A 448 19.87 -10.43 17.98
C VAL A 448 20.16 -11.40 19.12
N ASP A 449 21.11 -12.32 18.92
CA ASP A 449 21.50 -13.37 19.90
C ASP A 449 22.94 -13.20 20.44
N HIS A 450 23.57 -12.07 20.13
CA HIS A 450 24.98 -11.80 20.43
C HIS A 450 25.18 -10.35 20.92
N GLU A 451 26.34 -10.07 21.52
CA GLU A 451 26.71 -8.69 21.87
C GLU A 451 26.92 -7.87 20.59
N LEU A 452 26.41 -6.64 20.56
CA LEU A 452 26.56 -5.73 19.43
C LEU A 452 27.94 -5.05 19.44
N VAL A 453 28.39 -4.65 18.26
CA VAL A 453 29.61 -3.85 18.10
C VAL A 453 29.47 -2.47 18.74
N ASN A 454 30.55 -1.98 19.36
CA ASN A 454 30.61 -0.64 19.94
C ASN A 454 31.27 0.36 18.97
N ALA A 455 31.47 1.62 19.38
CA ALA A 455 32.04 2.66 18.53
C ALA A 455 33.49 2.38 18.07
N GLU A 456 34.31 1.74 18.91
CA GLU A 456 35.69 1.38 18.56
C GLU A 456 35.71 0.25 17.51
N ASP A 457 34.85 -0.74 17.70
CA ASP A 457 34.66 -1.85 16.76
C ASP A 457 34.19 -1.35 15.40
N VAL A 458 33.21 -0.44 15.39
CA VAL A 458 32.69 0.21 14.18
C VAL A 458 33.81 0.93 13.44
N ALA A 459 34.66 1.69 14.14
CA ALA A 459 35.79 2.37 13.51
C ALA A 459 36.81 1.39 12.90
N ALA A 460 37.11 0.29 13.60
CA ALA A 460 38.01 -0.75 13.10
C ALA A 460 37.42 -1.49 11.87
N LEU A 461 36.13 -1.81 11.89
CA LEU A 461 35.43 -2.43 10.77
C LEU A 461 35.38 -1.51 9.54
N LYS A 462 35.10 -0.21 9.71
CA LYS A 462 35.16 0.76 8.59
C LYS A 462 36.53 0.76 7.93
N ALA A 463 37.62 0.74 8.71
CA ALA A 463 38.97 0.67 8.16
C ALA A 463 39.21 -0.63 7.36
N ARG A 464 38.80 -1.78 7.91
CA ARG A 464 38.92 -3.08 7.21
C ARG A 464 38.13 -3.13 5.90
N LEU A 465 36.92 -2.57 5.89
CA LEU A 465 36.07 -2.51 4.70
C LEU A 465 36.72 -1.66 3.60
N LEU A 466 37.35 -0.53 3.96
CA LEU A 466 38.08 0.31 3.01
C LEU A 466 39.38 -0.35 2.51
N ASP A 467 40.03 -1.18 3.34
CA ASP A 467 41.23 -1.93 2.97
C ASP A 467 40.93 -3.26 2.23
N SER A 468 39.66 -3.62 2.07
CA SER A 468 39.23 -4.90 1.47
C SER A 468 39.46 -5.00 -0.05
N GLY A 469 39.81 -3.88 -0.69
CA GLY A 469 39.92 -3.76 -2.14
C GLY A 469 38.59 -3.46 -2.86
N LEU A 470 37.47 -3.38 -2.14
CA LEU A 470 36.22 -2.87 -2.67
C LEU A 470 36.29 -1.36 -2.91
N THR A 471 35.72 -0.90 -4.01
CA THR A 471 35.69 0.52 -4.36
C THR A 471 34.60 1.28 -3.59
N VAL A 472 34.72 2.60 -3.53
CA VAL A 472 33.67 3.49 -2.99
C VAL A 472 32.33 3.22 -3.69
N SER A 473 32.32 3.21 -5.03
CA SER A 473 31.12 2.94 -5.82
C SER A 473 30.47 1.60 -5.46
N GLN A 474 31.25 0.53 -5.34
CA GLN A 474 30.73 -0.80 -4.98
C GLN A 474 30.05 -0.82 -3.61
N LEU A 475 30.72 -0.28 -2.59
CA LEU A 475 30.19 -0.26 -1.23
C LEU A 475 28.91 0.58 -1.13
N VAL A 476 28.89 1.75 -1.78
CA VAL A 476 27.71 2.63 -1.79
C VAL A 476 26.58 2.01 -2.62
N ALA A 477 26.86 1.45 -3.79
CA ALA A 477 25.84 0.83 -4.65
C ALA A 477 25.19 -0.40 -4.00
N THR A 478 25.97 -1.24 -3.31
CA THR A 478 25.42 -2.40 -2.58
C THR A 478 24.60 -1.98 -1.36
N ALA A 479 25.06 -1.00 -0.58
CA ALA A 479 24.29 -0.46 0.54
C ALA A 479 22.98 0.19 0.07
N TRP A 480 23.05 1.00 -1.00
CA TRP A 480 21.86 1.61 -1.62
C TRP A 480 20.90 0.54 -2.15
N GLY A 481 21.39 -0.44 -2.92
CA GLY A 481 20.55 -1.50 -3.47
C GLY A 481 19.80 -2.29 -2.39
N SER A 482 20.42 -2.47 -1.21
CA SER A 482 19.78 -3.13 -0.07
C SER A 482 18.72 -2.23 0.56
N ALA A 483 19.11 -1.03 1.02
CA ALA A 483 18.22 -0.14 1.76
C ALA A 483 17.06 0.40 0.89
N ALA A 484 17.33 0.72 -0.38
CA ALA A 484 16.33 1.26 -1.28
C ALA A 484 15.21 0.26 -1.60
N SER A 485 15.37 -1.05 -1.33
CA SER A 485 14.24 -1.99 -1.47
C SER A 485 13.04 -1.64 -0.58
N PHE A 486 13.25 -0.79 0.45
CA PHE A 486 12.20 -0.29 1.31
C PHE A 486 11.10 0.47 0.55
N ARG A 487 9.86 0.34 1.03
CA ARG A 487 8.76 1.23 0.70
C ARG A 487 7.92 1.54 1.95
N GLY A 488 7.70 2.82 2.23
CA GLY A 488 7.01 3.29 3.44
C GLY A 488 5.50 3.07 3.44
N THR A 489 4.94 2.61 2.31
CA THR A 489 3.51 2.34 2.13
C THR A 489 3.07 1.15 3.00
N ASP A 490 3.69 -0.02 2.80
CA ASP A 490 3.48 -1.23 3.61
C ASP A 490 4.66 -1.57 4.54
N LYS A 491 5.71 -0.75 4.52
CA LYS A 491 6.89 -0.83 5.39
C LYS A 491 7.70 -2.12 5.18
N ARG A 492 7.60 -2.70 3.98
CA ARG A 492 8.40 -3.85 3.54
C ARG A 492 9.72 -3.41 2.92
N GLY A 493 10.67 -4.34 2.84
CA GLY A 493 12.02 -4.13 2.30
C GLY A 493 12.93 -3.40 3.30
N GLY A 494 14.10 -2.98 2.81
CA GLY A 494 15.14 -2.34 3.61
C GLY A 494 16.42 -3.16 3.71
N ALA A 495 17.36 -2.69 4.54
CA ALA A 495 18.68 -3.28 4.70
C ALA A 495 18.74 -4.39 5.77
N ASN A 496 17.81 -4.39 6.74
CA ASN A 496 17.68 -5.42 7.74
C ASN A 496 17.30 -6.77 7.09
N GLY A 497 17.87 -7.86 7.60
CA GLY A 497 17.77 -9.18 6.99
C GLY A 497 18.82 -9.47 5.90
N ALA A 498 19.58 -8.47 5.42
CA ALA A 498 20.53 -8.62 4.31
C ALA A 498 19.92 -9.31 3.07
N ARG A 499 18.62 -9.12 2.81
CA ARG A 499 17.89 -9.88 1.78
C ARG A 499 18.43 -9.69 0.37
N ILE A 500 19.21 -8.64 0.12
CA ILE A 500 19.96 -8.45 -1.14
C ILE A 500 20.86 -9.64 -1.49
N ARG A 501 21.30 -10.46 -0.52
CA ARG A 501 22.11 -11.68 -0.77
C ARG A 501 21.27 -12.94 -1.04
N LEU A 502 19.95 -12.86 -0.89
CA LEU A 502 19.00 -13.97 -1.02
C LEU A 502 18.22 -13.89 -2.33
N GLU A 503 17.53 -14.98 -2.70
CA GLU A 503 16.52 -14.90 -3.77
C GLU A 503 15.31 -14.09 -3.28
N PRO A 504 14.71 -13.25 -4.15
CA PRO A 504 15.08 -12.99 -5.54
C PRO A 504 16.10 -11.84 -5.71
N GLN A 505 16.33 -11.03 -4.67
CA GLN A 505 17.04 -9.75 -4.79
C GLN A 505 18.47 -9.85 -5.34
N LYS A 506 19.19 -10.93 -5.03
CA LYS A 506 20.55 -11.15 -5.52
C LYS A 506 20.63 -11.30 -7.04
N ASN A 507 19.51 -11.63 -7.68
CA ASN A 507 19.39 -11.85 -9.12
C ASN A 507 18.63 -10.72 -9.85
N TRP A 508 18.15 -9.71 -9.14
CA TRP A 508 17.50 -8.56 -9.78
C TRP A 508 18.46 -7.82 -10.70
N GLU A 509 17.97 -7.43 -11.87
CA GLU A 509 18.78 -6.76 -12.89
C GLU A 509 19.37 -5.45 -12.35
N VAL A 510 18.55 -4.67 -11.65
CA VAL A 510 18.95 -3.38 -11.05
C VAL A 510 20.11 -3.50 -10.06
N ASN A 511 20.34 -4.69 -9.49
CA ASN A 511 21.37 -4.94 -8.49
C ASN A 511 22.70 -5.45 -9.09
N ASN A 512 22.80 -5.63 -10.41
CA ASN A 512 23.98 -6.16 -11.11
C ASN A 512 24.54 -7.44 -10.46
N PRO A 513 23.85 -8.58 -10.62
CA PRO A 513 24.11 -9.82 -9.88
C PRO A 513 25.58 -10.26 -9.85
N ASP A 514 26.33 -10.06 -10.95
CA ASP A 514 27.74 -10.44 -11.03
C ASP A 514 28.67 -9.56 -10.18
N GLU A 515 28.43 -8.25 -10.16
CA GLU A 515 29.16 -7.32 -9.31
C GLU A 515 28.76 -7.51 -7.84
N LEU A 516 27.46 -7.57 -7.57
CA LEU A 516 26.93 -7.81 -6.23
C LEU A 516 27.51 -9.09 -5.61
N ARG A 517 27.58 -10.19 -6.36
CA ARG A 517 28.17 -11.46 -5.89
C ARG A 517 29.63 -11.29 -5.45
N THR A 518 30.38 -10.44 -6.14
CA THR A 518 31.78 -10.15 -5.80
C THR A 518 31.86 -9.35 -4.50
N VAL A 519 31.03 -8.31 -4.36
CA VAL A 519 30.97 -7.47 -3.15
C VAL A 519 30.55 -8.30 -1.93
N LEU A 520 29.45 -9.06 -2.05
CA LEU A 520 28.92 -9.87 -0.95
C LEU A 520 29.94 -10.90 -0.45
N ARG A 521 30.62 -11.60 -1.35
CA ARG A 521 31.67 -12.55 -0.97
C ARG A 521 32.80 -11.89 -0.17
N THR A 522 33.19 -10.67 -0.53
CA THR A 522 34.22 -9.93 0.22
C THR A 522 33.70 -9.47 1.57
N LEU A 523 32.45 -9.01 1.66
CA LEU A 523 31.83 -8.66 2.94
C LEU A 523 31.69 -9.88 3.86
N GLU A 524 31.34 -11.05 3.32
CA GLU A 524 31.31 -12.33 4.04
C GLU A 524 32.68 -12.73 4.58
N GLN A 525 33.74 -12.57 3.78
CA GLN A 525 35.11 -12.82 4.26
C GLN A 525 35.51 -11.87 5.40
N VAL A 526 35.13 -10.59 5.33
CA VAL A 526 35.37 -9.61 6.41
C VAL A 526 34.58 -10.01 7.66
N GLN A 527 33.32 -10.43 7.50
CA GLN A 527 32.47 -10.89 8.59
C GLN A 527 33.05 -12.10 9.30
N GLU A 528 33.40 -13.14 8.54
CA GLU A 528 33.95 -14.39 9.05
C GLU A 528 35.24 -14.14 9.82
N ALA A 529 36.16 -13.35 9.24
CA ALA A 529 37.42 -12.99 9.89
C ALA A 529 37.20 -12.19 11.17
N TRP A 530 36.35 -11.15 11.14
CA TRP A 530 36.04 -10.35 12.32
C TRP A 530 35.43 -11.18 13.44
N ASN A 531 34.39 -11.97 13.13
CA ASN A 531 33.68 -12.78 14.11
C ASN A 531 34.56 -13.89 14.71
N ALA A 532 35.50 -14.44 13.94
CA ALA A 532 36.46 -15.43 14.44
C ALA A 532 37.52 -14.83 15.38
N GLU A 533 37.83 -13.54 15.25
CA GLU A 533 38.79 -12.82 16.10
C GLU A 533 38.20 -12.39 17.45
N GLN A 534 36.87 -12.29 17.57
CA GLN A 534 36.23 -11.82 18.79
C GLN A 534 36.28 -12.88 19.91
N SER A 535 36.72 -12.46 21.09
CA SER A 535 36.59 -13.22 22.33
C SER A 535 35.59 -12.47 23.24
N GLY A 536 34.42 -13.07 23.50
CA GLY A 536 33.35 -12.41 24.28
C GLY A 536 31.95 -12.55 23.69
N GLY A 537 31.78 -13.21 22.55
CA GLY A 537 30.46 -13.44 21.95
C GLY A 537 29.93 -12.28 21.10
N LYS A 538 30.67 -11.18 21.01
CA LYS A 538 30.38 -10.07 20.09
C LYS A 538 30.51 -10.52 18.63
N ARG A 539 29.56 -10.10 17.79
CA ARG A 539 29.54 -10.40 16.35
C ARG A 539 29.00 -9.22 15.53
N ILE A 540 29.22 -9.27 14.23
CA ILE A 540 28.64 -8.38 13.23
C ILE A 540 27.87 -9.21 12.19
N SER A 541 26.69 -8.73 11.77
CA SER A 541 25.87 -9.33 10.71
C SER A 541 26.34 -8.85 9.33
N ILE A 542 25.96 -9.56 8.26
CA ILE A 542 26.18 -9.05 6.89
C ILE A 542 25.30 -7.83 6.63
N ALA A 543 24.07 -7.81 7.16
CA ALA A 543 23.18 -6.67 7.05
C ALA A 543 23.85 -5.38 7.56
N ASP A 544 24.48 -5.44 8.73
CA ASP A 544 25.23 -4.31 9.27
C ASP A 544 26.50 -4.00 8.46
N LEU A 545 27.25 -5.01 7.97
CA LEU A 545 28.43 -4.76 7.15
C LEU A 545 28.13 -4.11 5.80
N ILE A 546 26.99 -4.43 5.18
CA ILE A 546 26.53 -3.79 3.95
C ILE A 546 26.34 -2.29 4.19
N VAL A 547 25.55 -1.92 5.20
CA VAL A 547 25.28 -0.51 5.55
C VAL A 547 26.56 0.19 6.01
N LEU A 548 27.34 -0.46 6.87
CA LEU A 548 28.59 0.09 7.40
C LEU A 548 29.62 0.33 6.30
N GLY A 549 29.68 -0.55 5.29
CA GLY A 549 30.53 -0.41 4.12
C GLY A 549 30.18 0.81 3.30
N GLY A 550 28.89 1.04 3.02
CA GLY A 550 28.41 2.26 2.36
C GLY A 550 28.75 3.51 3.16
N SER A 551 28.51 3.51 4.48
CA SER A 551 28.86 4.63 5.35
C SER A 551 30.37 4.90 5.39
N ALA A 552 31.22 3.87 5.42
CA ALA A 552 32.67 4.02 5.36
C ALA A 552 33.13 4.62 4.03
N ALA A 553 32.53 4.17 2.92
CA ALA A 553 32.82 4.67 1.59
C ALA A 553 32.44 6.15 1.42
N ILE A 554 31.33 6.59 2.01
CA ILE A 554 30.90 7.99 2.03
C ILE A 554 31.85 8.85 2.89
N GLU A 555 32.24 8.39 4.08
CA GLU A 555 33.24 9.10 4.89
C GLU A 555 34.56 9.28 4.13
N LYS A 556 35.00 8.23 3.42
CA LYS A 556 36.19 8.30 2.57
C LYS A 556 35.99 9.31 1.43
N ALA A 557 34.88 9.24 0.71
CA ALA A 557 34.60 10.12 -0.43
C ALA A 557 34.47 11.59 -0.02
N ALA A 558 33.88 11.88 1.13
CA ALA A 558 33.82 13.22 1.71
C ALA A 558 35.22 13.71 2.11
N LYS A 559 36.04 12.85 2.73
CA LYS A 559 37.43 13.17 3.08
C LYS A 559 38.29 13.45 1.86
N ASP A 560 38.11 12.69 0.78
CA ASP A 560 38.78 12.92 -0.50
C ASP A 560 38.35 14.27 -1.12
N ALA A 561 37.12 14.75 -0.84
CA ALA A 561 36.64 16.09 -1.18
C ALA A 561 37.13 17.19 -0.22
N GLY A 562 37.89 16.85 0.83
CA GLY A 562 38.40 17.79 1.84
C GLY A 562 37.47 18.04 3.03
N HIS A 563 36.45 17.21 3.23
CA HIS A 563 35.49 17.30 4.34
C HIS A 563 35.66 16.14 5.33
N ASP A 564 35.98 16.43 6.59
CA ASP A 564 36.04 15.43 7.65
C ASP A 564 34.68 15.33 8.35
N ILE A 565 33.87 14.35 7.94
CA ILE A 565 32.53 14.11 8.46
C ILE A 565 32.38 12.65 8.92
N LYS A 566 31.53 12.43 9.93
CA LYS A 566 31.13 11.10 10.37
C LYS A 566 29.75 10.77 9.85
N VAL A 567 29.62 9.62 9.20
CA VAL A 567 28.32 9.08 8.80
C VAL A 567 27.78 8.27 9.98
N PRO A 568 26.61 8.64 10.53
CA PRO A 568 26.01 7.87 11.61
C PRO A 568 25.80 6.40 11.22
N PHE A 569 25.84 5.54 12.23
CA PHE A 569 25.65 4.11 12.05
C PHE A 569 25.10 3.52 13.35
N ALA A 570 23.95 2.88 13.26
CA ALA A 570 23.36 2.11 14.35
C ALA A 570 23.47 0.61 14.01
N PRO A 571 24.23 -0.20 14.77
CA PRO A 571 24.26 -1.65 14.60
C PRO A 571 22.94 -2.29 15.06
N GLY A 572 22.78 -3.59 14.81
CA GLY A 572 21.66 -4.39 15.31
C GLY A 572 20.82 -5.03 14.23
N ARG A 573 21.11 -4.77 12.94
CA ARG A 573 20.46 -5.52 11.86
C ARG A 573 20.88 -6.99 11.94
N THR A 574 19.97 -7.88 11.60
CA THR A 574 20.24 -9.32 11.59
C THR A 574 20.11 -9.90 10.19
N ASP A 575 20.50 -11.15 10.05
CA ASP A 575 20.72 -11.82 8.78
C ASP A 575 19.59 -12.83 8.55
N ALA A 576 18.65 -12.51 7.64
CA ALA A 576 17.54 -13.39 7.32
C ALA A 576 18.03 -14.66 6.60
N SER A 577 17.25 -15.73 6.74
CA SER A 577 17.41 -16.95 5.95
C SER A 577 16.53 -16.91 4.69
N GLN A 578 16.77 -17.86 3.76
CA GLN A 578 15.91 -17.99 2.58
C GLN A 578 14.50 -18.46 2.95
N GLU A 579 14.37 -19.29 3.98
CA GLU A 579 13.08 -19.77 4.49
C GLU A 579 12.23 -18.63 5.10
N GLN A 580 12.89 -17.56 5.57
CA GLN A 580 12.26 -16.33 6.03
C GLN A 580 12.02 -15.31 4.90
N THR A 581 12.28 -15.68 3.65
CA THR A 581 12.21 -14.79 2.49
C THR A 581 11.41 -15.47 1.37
N ASP A 582 10.11 -15.19 1.33
CA ASP A 582 9.21 -15.68 0.30
C ASP A 582 9.53 -15.04 -1.05
N VAL A 583 9.97 -15.86 -2.01
CA VAL A 583 10.44 -15.41 -3.32
C VAL A 583 9.34 -14.71 -4.10
N GLU A 584 8.13 -15.27 -4.14
CA GLU A 584 7.02 -14.71 -4.91
C GLU A 584 6.58 -13.35 -4.33
N SER A 585 6.57 -13.25 -3.00
CA SER A 585 6.23 -12.03 -2.27
C SER A 585 7.25 -10.90 -2.47
N PHE A 586 8.53 -11.22 -2.66
CA PHE A 586 9.58 -10.24 -2.97
C PHE A 586 9.71 -9.96 -4.46
N GLU A 587 9.36 -10.88 -5.36
CA GLU A 587 9.52 -10.71 -6.82
C GLU A 587 8.74 -9.49 -7.34
N VAL A 588 7.54 -9.26 -6.82
CA VAL A 588 6.71 -8.07 -7.13
C VAL A 588 7.30 -6.75 -6.65
N MET A 589 8.36 -6.79 -5.82
CA MET A 589 9.07 -5.62 -5.33
C MET A 589 10.31 -5.27 -6.18
N GLU A 590 10.66 -6.06 -7.21
CA GLU A 590 11.76 -5.71 -8.11
C GLU A 590 11.47 -4.35 -8.78
N PRO A 591 12.32 -3.33 -8.57
CA PRO A 591 12.10 -2.03 -9.20
C PRO A 591 12.27 -2.13 -10.71
N THR A 592 11.29 -1.65 -11.49
CA THR A 592 11.43 -1.46 -12.95
C THR A 592 12.20 -0.19 -13.31
N HIS A 593 12.53 0.62 -12.30
CA HIS A 593 13.21 1.89 -12.41
C HIS A 593 13.90 2.22 -11.09
N ASP A 594 15.05 2.88 -11.17
CA ASP A 594 15.75 3.44 -10.02
C ASP A 594 16.55 4.66 -10.49
N GLY A 595 15.92 5.84 -10.41
CA GLY A 595 16.55 7.09 -10.82
C GLY A 595 17.79 7.44 -9.97
N PHE A 596 17.94 6.88 -8.78
CA PHE A 596 19.13 7.09 -7.95
C PHE A 596 20.35 6.32 -8.48
N ARG A 597 20.13 5.19 -9.16
CA ARG A 597 21.16 4.41 -9.88
C ARG A 597 21.06 4.53 -11.41
N ASN A 598 20.29 5.49 -11.91
CA ASN A 598 20.07 5.73 -13.34
C ASN A 598 19.64 4.46 -14.13
N TYR A 599 18.79 3.64 -13.52
CA TYR A 599 18.22 2.43 -14.11
C TYR A 599 16.79 2.68 -14.58
N LEU A 600 16.46 2.26 -15.81
CA LEU A 600 15.10 2.34 -16.36
C LEU A 600 14.86 1.16 -17.30
N LYS A 601 14.01 0.23 -16.88
CA LYS A 601 13.57 -0.91 -17.70
C LYS A 601 12.64 -0.44 -18.82
N LYS A 602 12.61 -1.17 -19.93
CA LYS A 602 11.64 -0.93 -21.01
C LYS A 602 10.22 -1.25 -20.55
N GLY A 603 9.23 -0.56 -21.10
CA GLY A 603 7.81 -0.84 -20.86
C GLY A 603 7.17 -0.03 -19.72
N ASN A 604 7.90 0.85 -19.05
CA ASN A 604 7.30 1.81 -18.12
C ASN A 604 6.41 2.82 -18.89
N LEU A 605 5.22 3.10 -18.36
CA LEU A 605 4.24 4.00 -18.97
C LEU A 605 4.58 5.49 -18.76
N LEU A 606 5.27 5.81 -17.67
CA LEU A 606 5.63 7.18 -17.32
C LEU A 606 7.10 7.47 -17.65
N PRO A 607 7.43 8.72 -18.01
CA PRO A 607 8.82 9.16 -18.15
C PRO A 607 9.61 9.02 -16.84
N GLY A 608 10.93 8.80 -16.95
CA GLY A 608 11.80 8.46 -15.82
C GLY A 608 11.80 9.46 -14.66
N GLU A 609 11.55 10.74 -14.91
CA GLU A 609 11.44 11.77 -13.88
C GLU A 609 10.17 11.66 -13.02
N PHE A 610 9.06 11.14 -13.56
CA PHE A 610 7.85 10.87 -12.77
C PHE A 610 8.07 9.67 -11.87
N LEU A 611 8.70 8.63 -12.41
CA LEU A 611 9.08 7.42 -11.70
C LEU A 611 10.10 7.72 -10.58
N LEU A 612 11.01 8.67 -10.79
CA LEU A 612 11.92 9.15 -9.73
C LEU A 612 11.15 9.77 -8.55
N ILE A 613 10.13 10.60 -8.81
CA ILE A 613 9.30 11.17 -7.75
C ILE A 613 8.52 10.07 -7.02
N ASP A 614 7.94 9.12 -7.75
CA ASP A 614 7.23 7.99 -7.16
C ASP A 614 8.16 7.18 -6.24
N ARG A 615 9.36 6.86 -6.73
CA ARG A 615 10.39 6.15 -5.97
C ARG A 615 10.83 6.90 -4.72
N ALA A 616 11.02 8.22 -4.82
CA ALA A 616 11.37 9.06 -3.68
C ALA A 616 10.25 9.11 -2.63
N ASN A 617 8.98 9.13 -3.06
CA ASN A 617 7.82 9.04 -2.16
C ASN A 617 7.77 7.69 -1.43
N LEU A 618 8.06 6.57 -2.10
CA LEU A 618 8.18 5.26 -1.45
C LEU A 618 9.28 5.25 -0.39
N LEU A 619 10.38 5.97 -0.59
CA LEU A 619 11.48 6.13 0.37
C LEU A 619 11.24 7.23 1.41
N THR A 620 10.04 7.82 1.46
CA THR A 620 9.66 8.91 2.38
C THR A 620 10.53 10.17 2.27
N LEU A 621 11.13 10.39 1.10
CA LEU A 621 12.04 11.50 0.85
C LEU A 621 11.28 12.78 0.51
N THR A 622 11.79 13.89 1.01
CA THR A 622 11.43 15.23 0.58
C THR A 622 12.14 15.59 -0.74
N ALA A 623 11.68 16.64 -1.42
CA ALA A 623 12.35 17.11 -2.64
C ALA A 623 13.83 17.48 -2.42
N PRO A 624 14.23 18.17 -1.33
CA PRO A 624 15.65 18.41 -1.03
C PRO A 624 16.46 17.14 -0.79
N GLU A 625 15.94 16.18 -0.03
CA GLU A 625 16.63 14.90 0.25
C GLU A 625 16.81 14.08 -1.03
N MET A 626 15.76 13.97 -1.86
CA MET A 626 15.87 13.32 -3.16
C MET A 626 16.92 14.00 -4.05
N THR A 627 16.92 15.34 -4.09
CA THR A 627 17.85 16.13 -4.91
C THR A 627 19.29 15.84 -4.49
N VAL A 628 19.62 16.01 -3.21
CA VAL A 628 20.99 15.82 -2.71
C VAL A 628 21.47 14.38 -2.91
N LEU A 629 20.59 13.39 -2.69
CA LEU A 629 20.89 11.98 -2.92
C LEU A 629 21.22 11.70 -4.39
N VAL A 630 20.42 12.19 -5.34
CA VAL A 630 20.72 11.99 -6.77
C VAL A 630 22.09 12.62 -7.11
N GLY A 631 22.33 13.87 -6.72
CA GLY A 631 23.60 14.54 -7.02
C GLY A 631 24.82 13.81 -6.44
N GLY A 632 24.74 13.38 -5.18
CA GLY A 632 25.82 12.63 -4.52
C GLY A 632 26.05 11.24 -5.11
N LEU A 633 24.98 10.49 -5.36
CA LEU A 633 25.08 9.15 -5.95
C LEU A 633 25.66 9.18 -7.37
N ARG A 634 25.41 10.25 -8.14
CA ARG A 634 26.08 10.46 -9.44
C ARG A 634 27.58 10.64 -9.32
N VAL A 635 28.05 11.54 -8.46
CA VAL A 635 29.51 11.78 -8.32
C VAL A 635 30.23 10.59 -7.66
N LEU A 636 29.52 9.80 -6.84
CA LEU A 636 30.03 8.54 -6.29
C LEU A 636 30.08 7.41 -7.34
N GLY A 637 29.46 7.61 -8.51
CA GLY A 637 29.51 6.69 -9.64
C GLY A 637 28.77 5.38 -9.40
N VAL A 638 27.58 5.42 -8.78
CA VAL A 638 26.80 4.21 -8.42
C VAL A 638 25.75 3.80 -9.46
N ASN A 639 25.85 4.30 -10.69
CA ASN A 639 24.94 3.91 -11.76
C ASN A 639 24.96 2.39 -11.97
N HIS A 640 23.80 1.79 -12.25
CA HIS A 640 23.65 0.33 -12.29
C HIS A 640 24.69 -0.31 -13.23
N ASP A 641 24.79 0.11 -14.48
CA ASP A 641 25.71 -0.45 -15.47
C ASP A 641 27.09 0.24 -15.51
N ARG A 642 27.43 1.01 -14.47
CA ARG A 642 28.60 1.93 -14.46
C ARG A 642 28.62 2.91 -15.64
N SER A 643 27.46 3.21 -16.22
CA SER A 643 27.36 4.23 -17.27
C SER A 643 27.78 5.60 -16.76
N SER A 644 28.19 6.46 -17.69
CA SER A 644 28.52 7.87 -17.41
C SER A 644 27.30 8.79 -17.36
N LEU A 645 26.07 8.25 -17.47
CA LEU A 645 24.84 9.06 -17.45
C LEU A 645 24.73 9.85 -16.14
N GLY A 646 24.70 11.17 -16.25
CA GLY A 646 24.58 12.07 -15.10
C GLY A 646 25.83 12.14 -14.23
N VAL A 647 26.93 11.45 -14.56
CA VAL A 647 28.19 11.53 -13.81
C VAL A 647 28.93 12.81 -14.25
N LEU A 648 28.38 13.96 -13.85
CA LEU A 648 28.86 15.29 -14.24
C LEU A 648 30.00 15.73 -13.31
N THR A 649 31.10 14.97 -13.29
CA THR A 649 32.30 15.26 -12.51
C THR A 649 33.52 14.65 -13.19
N ASP A 650 34.68 15.30 -13.02
CA ASP A 650 35.98 14.77 -13.43
C ASP A 650 36.65 13.91 -12.33
N ASN A 651 36.07 13.88 -11.13
CA ASN A 651 36.59 13.13 -9.97
C ASN A 651 35.60 12.08 -9.42
N PRO A 652 35.12 11.10 -10.22
CA PRO A 652 34.21 10.06 -9.72
C PRO A 652 34.74 9.36 -8.47
N GLY A 653 33.84 9.08 -7.52
CA GLY A 653 34.16 8.50 -6.21
C GLY A 653 34.49 9.53 -5.12
N THR A 654 34.46 10.83 -5.44
CA THR A 654 34.66 11.94 -4.49
C THR A 654 33.31 12.63 -4.25
N LEU A 655 32.94 12.88 -2.99
CA LEU A 655 31.62 13.46 -2.66
C LEU A 655 31.65 14.99 -2.78
N THR A 656 31.39 15.48 -4.00
CA THR A 656 31.34 16.91 -4.33
C THR A 656 29.97 17.31 -4.87
N ASN A 657 29.69 18.61 -4.88
CA ASN A 657 28.47 19.16 -5.50
C ASN A 657 28.60 19.32 -7.04
N ASP A 658 29.59 18.66 -7.67
CA ASP A 658 29.93 18.82 -9.09
C ASP A 658 28.74 18.54 -10.02
N PHE A 659 27.88 17.59 -9.66
CA PHE A 659 26.67 17.28 -10.42
C PHE A 659 25.86 18.55 -10.70
N PHE A 660 25.56 19.34 -9.66
CA PHE A 660 24.75 20.54 -9.79
C PHE A 660 25.50 21.69 -10.46
N VAL A 661 26.78 21.87 -10.13
CA VAL A 661 27.63 22.89 -10.74
C VAL A 661 27.69 22.70 -12.26
N ASN A 662 27.95 21.48 -12.72
CA ASN A 662 28.06 21.18 -14.14
C ASN A 662 26.70 21.08 -14.85
N LEU A 663 25.63 20.68 -14.16
CA LEU A 663 24.28 20.67 -14.72
C LEU A 663 23.81 22.10 -15.05
N LEU A 664 24.16 23.07 -14.19
CA LEU A 664 23.74 24.47 -14.32
C LEU A 664 24.74 25.35 -15.07
N ASP A 665 25.85 24.79 -15.56
CA ASP A 665 26.83 25.50 -16.39
C ASP A 665 26.23 25.89 -17.75
N MET A 666 26.05 27.20 -17.95
CA MET A 666 25.54 27.78 -19.20
C MET A 666 26.48 27.58 -20.41
N GLY A 667 27.74 27.18 -20.18
CA GLY A 667 28.67 26.76 -21.22
C GLY A 667 28.32 25.39 -21.83
N THR A 668 27.40 24.64 -21.22
CA THR A 668 26.91 23.35 -21.70
C THR A 668 25.53 23.49 -22.35
N VAL A 669 25.40 23.05 -23.61
CA VAL A 669 24.14 22.99 -24.34
C VAL A 669 23.67 21.54 -24.41
N TRP A 670 22.52 21.26 -23.80
CA TRP A 670 21.91 19.93 -23.78
C TRP A 670 21.03 19.69 -25.02
N LYS A 671 21.18 18.51 -25.64
CA LYS A 671 20.34 18.06 -26.76
C LYS A 671 19.91 16.61 -26.55
N PRO A 672 18.69 16.23 -26.98
CA PRO A 672 18.30 14.83 -26.98
C PRO A 672 19.18 14.04 -27.96
N THR A 673 19.47 12.77 -27.66
CA THR A 673 20.28 11.92 -28.56
C THR A 673 19.47 11.37 -29.75
N THR A 674 18.14 11.34 -29.62
CA THR A 674 17.10 10.92 -30.57
C THR A 674 15.78 11.65 -30.28
N ASP A 675 14.83 11.65 -31.22
CA ASP A 675 13.55 12.35 -31.04
C ASP A 675 12.66 11.76 -29.91
N GLU A 676 12.87 10.48 -29.56
CA GLU A 676 12.16 9.74 -28.49
C GLU A 676 13.04 9.54 -27.23
N SER A 677 14.07 10.38 -27.07
CA SER A 677 15.18 10.09 -26.14
C SER A 677 14.83 10.08 -24.66
N VAL A 678 15.32 9.03 -24.00
CA VAL A 678 15.51 8.95 -22.54
C VAL A 678 16.89 9.46 -22.09
N ALA A 679 17.77 9.77 -23.04
CA ALA A 679 19.15 10.22 -22.83
C ALA A 679 19.50 11.47 -23.66
N PHE A 680 20.33 12.34 -23.07
CA PHE A 680 20.70 13.65 -23.58
C PHE A 680 22.22 13.78 -23.58
N GLU A 681 22.72 14.58 -24.51
CA GLU A 681 24.13 14.91 -24.66
C GLU A 681 24.33 16.41 -24.39
N GLY A 682 25.21 16.73 -23.44
CA GLY A 682 25.66 18.08 -23.13
C GLY A 682 26.93 18.41 -23.92
N ARG A 683 26.88 19.44 -24.76
CA ARG A 683 28.01 19.90 -25.58
C ARG A 683 28.55 21.24 -25.09
N ASP A 684 29.87 21.40 -25.12
CA ASP A 684 30.53 22.67 -24.81
C ASP A 684 30.29 23.73 -25.91
N ALA A 685 30.74 24.97 -25.66
CA ALA A 685 30.66 26.06 -26.64
C ALA A 685 31.39 25.80 -27.96
N SER A 686 32.35 24.86 -27.99
CA SER A 686 33.06 24.43 -29.21
C SER A 686 32.29 23.33 -29.97
N GLY A 687 31.20 22.83 -29.40
CA GLY A 687 30.37 21.76 -29.95
C GLY A 687 30.85 20.35 -29.59
N ASN A 688 31.85 20.18 -28.72
CA ASN A 688 32.32 18.86 -28.30
C ASN A 688 31.39 18.27 -27.24
N ALA A 689 31.12 16.96 -27.33
CA ALA A 689 30.37 16.25 -26.30
C ALA A 689 31.19 16.22 -25.00
N ARG A 690 30.59 16.73 -23.92
CA ARG A 690 31.21 16.80 -22.59
C ARG A 690 30.53 15.86 -21.61
N TRP A 691 29.21 15.85 -21.62
CA TRP A 691 28.39 15.11 -20.67
C TRP A 691 27.29 14.31 -21.35
N THR A 692 26.82 13.28 -20.67
CA THR A 692 25.56 12.62 -20.98
C THR A 692 24.69 12.59 -19.73
N GLY A 693 23.36 12.59 -19.91
CA GLY A 693 22.42 12.58 -18.79
C GLY A 693 21.09 11.96 -19.21
N SER A 694 20.38 11.39 -18.25
CA SER A 694 19.02 10.88 -18.44
C SER A 694 17.97 11.93 -18.09
N ARG A 695 16.69 11.59 -18.26
CA ARG A 695 15.59 12.43 -17.75
C ARG A 695 15.65 12.63 -16.23
N ALA A 696 16.09 11.61 -15.49
CA ALA A 696 16.28 11.68 -14.03
C ALA A 696 17.42 12.62 -13.63
N ASP A 697 18.32 12.96 -14.55
CA ASP A 697 19.40 13.93 -14.33
C ASP A 697 18.96 15.35 -14.70
N LEU A 698 18.46 15.53 -15.93
CA LEU A 698 18.15 16.85 -16.47
C LEU A 698 16.91 17.49 -15.82
N VAL A 699 16.05 16.71 -15.17
CA VAL A 699 14.88 17.24 -14.46
C VAL A 699 15.26 18.31 -13.42
N PHE A 700 16.41 18.14 -12.76
CA PHE A 700 16.92 19.09 -11.76
C PHE A 700 17.42 20.41 -12.37
N GLY A 701 17.69 20.44 -13.68
CA GLY A 701 18.01 21.68 -14.41
C GLY A 701 16.79 22.34 -15.07
N SER A 702 15.66 21.61 -15.15
CA SER A 702 14.50 21.95 -15.97
C SER A 702 13.25 22.31 -15.15
N ASN A 703 12.86 21.46 -14.19
CA ASN A 703 11.71 21.74 -13.33
C ASN A 703 12.03 22.92 -12.41
N SER A 704 11.19 23.96 -12.39
CA SER A 704 11.49 25.21 -11.68
C SER A 704 11.68 25.05 -10.17
N GLU A 705 10.98 24.10 -9.54
CA GLU A 705 11.06 23.87 -8.09
C GLU A 705 12.29 23.02 -7.73
N LEU A 706 12.57 21.95 -8.49
CA LEU A 706 13.79 21.15 -8.31
C LEU A 706 15.05 21.94 -8.67
N ARG A 707 14.97 22.81 -9.69
CA ARG A 707 16.06 23.69 -10.08
C ARG A 707 16.42 24.68 -8.96
N ALA A 708 15.42 25.23 -8.27
CA ALA A 708 15.69 26.11 -7.13
C ALA A 708 16.48 25.38 -6.02
N VAL A 709 16.22 24.09 -5.79
CA VAL A 709 17.01 23.26 -4.87
C VAL A 709 18.40 22.98 -5.44
N ALA A 710 18.51 22.67 -6.73
CA ALA A 710 19.80 22.45 -7.38
C ALA A 710 20.70 23.69 -7.34
N GLU A 711 20.13 24.90 -7.47
CA GLU A 711 20.84 26.17 -7.37
C GLU A 711 21.45 26.39 -5.98
N VAL A 712 20.77 25.94 -4.92
CA VAL A 712 21.36 25.93 -3.55
C VAL A 712 22.61 25.07 -3.56
N TYR A 713 22.55 23.82 -4.00
CA TYR A 713 23.72 22.93 -3.97
C TYR A 713 24.78 23.27 -5.01
N ALA A 714 24.46 24.00 -6.09
CA ALA A 714 25.45 24.48 -7.06
C ALA A 714 26.21 25.73 -6.61
N SER A 715 25.75 26.41 -5.55
CA SER A 715 26.37 27.65 -5.09
C SER A 715 27.78 27.44 -4.54
N ASP A 716 28.65 28.44 -4.70
CA ASP A 716 30.07 28.36 -4.31
C ASP A 716 30.28 28.08 -2.81
N ASP A 717 29.33 28.49 -1.97
CA ASP A 717 29.31 28.30 -0.50
C ASP A 717 28.65 26.99 -0.05
N ALA A 718 28.10 26.19 -0.97
CA ALA A 718 27.28 25.04 -0.63
C ALA A 718 28.04 23.71 -0.50
N ARG A 719 29.37 23.69 -0.68
CA ARG A 719 30.16 22.45 -0.67
C ARG A 719 30.03 21.66 0.64
N GLU A 720 30.16 22.33 1.78
CA GLU A 720 30.02 21.71 3.11
C GLU A 720 28.57 21.30 3.36
N LYS A 721 27.62 22.21 3.10
CA LYS A 721 26.18 21.93 3.22
C LYS A 721 25.73 20.72 2.40
N PHE A 722 26.23 20.59 1.17
CA PHE A 722 25.92 19.45 0.29
C PHE A 722 26.35 18.13 0.93
N VAL A 723 27.56 18.08 1.51
CA VAL A 723 28.08 16.88 2.19
C VAL A 723 27.24 16.56 3.43
N GLU A 724 26.92 17.55 4.25
CA GLU A 724 26.09 17.37 5.46
C GLU A 724 24.69 16.86 5.13
N ASP A 725 24.01 17.51 4.18
CA ASP A 725 22.65 17.14 3.76
C ASP A 725 22.64 15.77 3.06
N PHE A 726 23.68 15.44 2.27
CA PHE A 726 23.82 14.11 1.66
C PHE A 726 23.96 13.03 2.74
N VAL A 727 24.81 13.26 3.74
CA VAL A 727 25.02 12.30 4.84
C VAL A 727 23.74 12.12 5.66
N ALA A 728 23.00 13.20 5.94
CA ALA A 728 21.73 13.12 6.66
C ALA A 728 20.67 12.34 5.86
N ALA A 729 20.54 12.61 4.56
CA ALA A 729 19.61 11.90 3.69
C ALA A 729 20.00 10.42 3.51
N TRP A 730 21.31 10.13 3.43
CA TRP A 730 21.83 8.75 3.41
C TRP A 730 21.48 7.99 4.68
N ASP A 731 21.75 8.58 5.85
CA ASP A 731 21.45 7.97 7.15
C ASP A 731 19.96 7.68 7.30
N LYS A 732 19.10 8.61 6.88
CA LYS A 732 17.65 8.39 6.82
C LYS A 732 17.31 7.14 6.02
N VAL A 733 17.77 7.02 4.77
CA VAL A 733 17.45 5.87 3.90
C VAL A 733 17.97 4.57 4.49
N MET A 734 19.18 4.57 5.06
CA MET A 734 19.75 3.38 5.69
C MET A 734 18.93 2.89 6.89
N ASN A 735 18.19 3.78 7.56
CA ASN A 735 17.44 3.48 8.78
C ASN A 735 15.91 3.39 8.60
N LEU A 736 15.38 3.41 7.38
CA LEU A 736 13.93 3.37 7.12
C LEU A 736 13.21 2.12 7.67
N ASP A 737 13.94 1.02 7.85
CA ASP A 737 13.40 -0.25 8.38
C ASP A 737 13.79 -0.55 9.83
N ARG A 738 14.41 0.42 10.53
CA ARG A 738 14.95 0.25 11.89
C ARG A 738 13.91 0.47 12.99
N TYR A 739 12.78 -0.22 12.85
CA TYR A 739 11.70 -0.20 13.84
C TYR A 739 12.09 -0.88 15.16
N ASP A 740 13.18 -1.66 15.18
CA ASP A 740 13.78 -2.21 16.40
C ASP A 740 14.37 -1.13 17.33
N LEU A 741 14.59 0.09 16.81
CA LEU A 741 15.19 1.20 17.56
C LEU A 741 14.19 2.26 18.04
N THR A 742 12.92 2.19 17.60
CA THR A 742 11.93 3.28 17.74
C THR A 742 10.73 2.91 18.57
#